data_AF-A0A178AJJ2-F1
#
_entry.id   AF-A0A178AJJ2-F1
#
_cell.length_a   1.000
_cell.length_b   1.000
_cell.length_c   1.000
_cell.angle_alpha   90.00
_cell.angle_beta   90.00
_cell.angle_gamma   90.00
#
_symmetry.space_group_name_H-M   'P 1'
#
loop_
_entity.id
_entity.type
_entity.pdbx_description
1 polymer ?
#
loop_
_entity_poly.entity_id
_entity_poly.type
_entity_poly.pdbx_seq_one_letter_code
_entity_poly.pdbx_strand_id
1 'polypeptide(L)'
;MRLLKRLSSGDFKLVSFNNENPPPYAILSHTWTDGQEVTYNELVEGTEKGKTGYDKIRFCGGRAAADDLQYFWIDTCCIDKSSSYELSTAINSMFRWYQRASKCYVYLSDVVVPKEVTDAEAFRITWAEAFRRSRWFTRGWTLQELLAPPCVEFFSKNGKRLGSRMSLEQEIHKITKIAIEALRGQSLPDFSVEERMSWAAQRTTTWKEDKVYCLLGIFGVFLSPIYGEGEAYATVRLREEIERRQKGQGTEKLHELSVLPVLPFPRNEFFVGREEQLRSLEQFLLPSNTHRRMTIYGLGGCGKSAFALEFAYRALLRHARHMVFWVPAISQESFELAYRDIGIRLSVPGITEDNADVRKLVKDALSSGSVGDWLMIVDNADDSGVLLETTDDDAISTRLSEYLPHSRRGSILFTTRSRKVAGDLTPSSVLELNELSKAEARQLLARRLTKQALLDDETAVDELLRILTYLPLAIVQAGAFINNNDIPVSGYISLFRHTGTESELFSERFEDPSRYREMESTVAKTWHISFDQIQRQDTLAAEYLSFMACIDRVDIPQSLLPPGGSVVQQVKALGTLAGYAFITERQHTAHGLDQERFFDMHRLVHMASAWWLDGHNERATWAGRAVARLEELVPYGGHERKATWTMYLSHAIYVAGLSDTVENTARASLLDRVGRCQATLGQYSAAETMHRQALSLREKSLGKEHVQTLVSMNEVGLAVSNQGKYEAAEAMIRQALALSETMLGREHPETLTTMSNLALVLYHQGKYEVAEAMNRQTLALKETVLGREHPSTLTTMSNLALVLDSQGKYEAAEAMNRQTLVLKETVLGREHPETLTTMGNLALVLNRQGKYEAAEAMNRQTLALKETVLGREHPETLTTMGNLARVLNRQGKYEDSLVLYERACAAFPIVLGTDHPTTRACHQHYSEALASQRQDRVTESHDAPNSGLSTRRSKRSKLSRG
;
A
#
# COMPACT_ATOMS: atom_id res chain seq x y z
N MET A 1 21.01 13.32 -15.70
CA MET A 1 21.51 12.65 -16.91
C MET A 1 22.92 13.12 -17.21
N ARG A 2 23.76 12.30 -17.85
CA ARG A 2 25.13 12.67 -18.25
C ARG A 2 25.21 12.85 -19.76
N LEU A 3 25.92 13.87 -20.22
CA LEU A 3 26.16 14.16 -21.63
C LEU A 3 27.67 14.21 -21.90
N LEU A 4 28.06 13.86 -23.13
CA LEU A 4 29.42 14.04 -23.63
C LEU A 4 29.58 15.43 -24.22
N LYS A 5 30.69 16.07 -23.88
CA LYS A 5 31.16 17.32 -24.47
C LYS A 5 32.47 17.08 -25.19
N ARG A 6 32.56 17.53 -26.45
CA ARG A 6 33.81 17.51 -27.22
C ARG A 6 34.72 18.66 -26.77
N LEU A 7 35.98 18.33 -26.45
CA LEU A 7 37.02 19.29 -26.08
C LEU A 7 37.77 19.80 -27.33
N SER A 8 38.46 20.92 -27.19
CA SER A 8 39.32 21.47 -28.26
C SER A 8 40.47 20.54 -28.65
N SER A 9 40.89 19.63 -27.76
CA SER A 9 41.87 18.57 -28.04
C SER A 9 41.34 17.46 -28.95
N GLY A 10 40.02 17.40 -29.18
CA GLY A 10 39.35 16.29 -29.86
C GLY A 10 38.88 15.16 -28.94
N ASP A 11 39.21 15.22 -27.64
CA ASP A 11 38.76 14.26 -26.62
C ASP A 11 37.33 14.57 -26.14
N PHE A 12 36.75 13.66 -25.35
CA PHE A 12 35.40 13.78 -24.79
C PHE A 12 35.42 13.83 -23.27
N LYS A 13 34.50 14.59 -22.69
CA LYS A 13 34.30 14.68 -21.24
C LYS A 13 32.82 14.48 -20.90
N LEU A 14 32.55 13.68 -19.87
CA LEU A 14 31.20 13.57 -19.29
C LEU A 14 30.86 14.79 -18.43
N VAL A 15 29.64 15.30 -18.60
CA VAL A 15 29.08 16.44 -17.85
C VAL A 15 27.67 16.07 -17.39
N SER A 16 27.41 16.24 -16.09
CA SER A 16 26.11 15.92 -15.48
C SER A 16 25.16 17.12 -15.51
N PHE A 17 23.89 16.86 -15.84
CA PHE A 17 22.81 17.84 -15.89
C PHE A 17 21.57 17.32 -15.16
N ASN A 18 20.74 18.25 -14.65
CA ASN A 18 19.40 17.94 -14.14
C ASN A 18 18.54 17.39 -15.28
N ASN A 19 17.79 16.31 -15.02
CA ASN A 19 16.90 15.66 -15.98
C ASN A 19 15.76 16.57 -16.47
N GLU A 20 15.35 17.57 -15.70
CA GLU A 20 14.20 18.40 -16.04
C GLU A 20 14.51 19.38 -17.19
N ASN A 21 15.70 19.99 -17.21
CA ASN A 21 16.11 21.01 -18.18
C ASN A 21 17.54 20.78 -18.71
N PRO A 22 17.78 19.76 -19.56
CA PRO A 22 19.08 19.56 -20.18
C PRO A 22 19.38 20.60 -21.27
N PRO A 23 20.66 20.95 -21.53
CA PRO A 23 21.03 21.78 -22.67
C PRO A 23 20.73 21.06 -24.00
N PRO A 24 20.63 21.77 -25.15
CA PRO A 24 20.50 21.14 -26.45
C PRO A 24 21.59 20.09 -26.70
N TYR A 25 21.19 18.90 -27.14
CA TYR A 25 22.10 17.78 -27.33
C TYR A 25 21.67 16.86 -28.47
N ALA A 26 22.65 16.20 -29.08
CA ALA A 26 22.43 15.15 -30.05
C ALA A 26 22.46 13.75 -29.41
N ILE A 27 21.96 12.74 -30.11
CA ILE A 27 22.04 11.33 -29.72
C ILE A 27 22.72 10.53 -30.82
N LEU A 28 23.62 9.62 -30.44
CA LEU A 28 24.13 8.60 -31.35
C LEU A 28 23.28 7.34 -31.24
N SER A 29 22.62 6.96 -32.33
CA SER A 29 21.93 5.69 -32.45
C SER A 29 22.74 4.76 -33.36
N HIS A 30 23.08 3.56 -32.88
CA HIS A 30 23.98 2.67 -33.63
C HIS A 30 23.93 1.21 -33.13
N THR A 31 24.74 0.35 -33.75
CA THR A 31 24.94 -1.04 -33.32
C THR A 31 26.39 -1.31 -32.94
N TRP A 32 26.60 -1.95 -31.78
CA TRP A 32 27.90 -2.51 -31.39
C TRP A 32 28.13 -3.87 -32.05
N THR A 33 29.40 -4.18 -32.30
CA THR A 33 29.87 -5.56 -32.46
C THR A 33 30.69 -5.93 -31.23
N ASP A 34 30.80 -7.22 -30.95
CA ASP A 34 31.47 -7.73 -29.75
C ASP A 34 32.88 -7.13 -29.59
N GLY A 35 33.20 -6.67 -28.38
CA GLY A 35 34.48 -6.03 -28.04
C GLY A 35 34.65 -4.58 -28.50
N GLN A 36 33.71 -4.00 -29.24
CA GLN A 36 33.79 -2.59 -29.67
C GLN A 36 33.11 -1.59 -28.73
N GLU A 37 32.20 -2.04 -27.86
CA GLU A 37 31.45 -1.15 -26.97
C GLU A 37 32.38 -0.38 -26.04
N VAL A 38 32.24 0.95 -26.03
CA VAL A 38 32.92 1.84 -25.08
C VAL A 38 31.97 2.05 -23.91
N THR A 39 32.38 1.58 -22.73
CA THR A 39 31.56 1.65 -21.50
C THR A 39 31.81 2.94 -20.73
N TYR A 40 30.94 3.23 -19.76
CA TYR A 40 31.11 4.36 -18.83
C TYR A 40 32.46 4.29 -18.10
N ASN A 41 32.81 3.13 -17.52
CA ASN A 41 34.05 2.95 -16.76
C ASN A 41 35.29 3.21 -17.63
N GLU A 42 35.31 2.70 -18.86
CA GLU A 42 36.44 2.88 -19.78
C GLU A 42 36.65 4.34 -20.18
N LEU A 43 35.56 5.10 -20.32
CA LEU A 43 35.62 6.52 -20.62
C LEU A 43 36.08 7.35 -19.41
N VAL A 44 35.76 6.92 -18.18
CA VAL A 44 36.24 7.55 -16.95
C VAL A 44 37.71 7.23 -16.70
N GLU A 45 38.15 6.01 -17.02
CA GLU A 45 39.53 5.53 -16.85
C GLU A 45 40.48 6.01 -17.97
N GLY A 46 39.94 6.50 -19.10
CA GLY A 46 40.73 6.98 -20.23
C GLY A 46 41.32 5.87 -21.11
N THR A 47 40.75 4.66 -21.05
CA THR A 47 41.22 3.46 -21.77
C THR A 47 40.50 3.22 -23.09
N GLU A 48 39.58 4.11 -23.47
CA GLU A 48 38.64 3.92 -24.58
C GLU A 48 39.27 4.08 -25.99
N LYS A 49 40.38 4.81 -26.10
CA LYS A 49 40.98 5.22 -27.40
C LYS A 49 41.50 4.05 -28.23
N GLY A 50 41.75 2.89 -27.61
CA GLY A 50 42.19 1.67 -28.29
C GLY A 50 41.06 0.90 -28.98
N LYS A 51 39.80 1.24 -28.72
CA LYS A 51 38.64 0.53 -29.28
C LYS A 51 38.23 1.11 -30.63
N THR A 52 38.03 0.22 -31.60
CA THR A 52 37.45 0.57 -32.92
C THR A 52 36.05 1.20 -32.81
N GLY A 53 35.35 0.97 -31.69
CA GLY A 53 34.08 1.63 -31.37
C GLY A 53 34.18 3.12 -31.07
N TYR A 54 35.34 3.61 -30.64
CA TYR A 54 35.57 5.02 -30.34
C TYR A 54 35.38 5.92 -31.57
N ASP A 55 35.58 5.39 -32.77
CA ASP A 55 35.33 6.09 -34.03
C ASP A 55 33.89 6.54 -34.20
N LYS A 56 32.93 5.78 -33.63
CA LYS A 56 31.51 6.14 -33.66
C LYS A 56 31.22 7.34 -32.74
N ILE A 57 31.90 7.41 -31.60
CA ILE A 57 31.84 8.56 -30.68
C ILE A 57 32.44 9.79 -31.37
N ARG A 58 33.58 9.64 -32.05
CA ARG A 58 34.21 10.70 -32.86
C ARG A 58 33.32 11.19 -33.97
N PHE A 59 32.65 10.28 -34.68
CA PHE A 59 31.66 10.63 -35.69
C PHE A 59 30.52 11.47 -35.09
N CYS A 60 29.93 11.04 -33.97
CA CYS A 60 28.84 11.76 -33.32
C CYS A 60 29.27 13.17 -32.87
N GLY A 61 30.40 13.27 -32.15
CA GLY A 61 30.93 14.57 -31.72
C GLY A 61 31.37 15.47 -32.86
N GLY A 62 31.76 14.89 -34.00
CA GLY A 62 32.01 15.60 -35.26
C GLY A 62 30.75 16.21 -35.86
N ARG A 63 29.67 15.43 -35.91
CA ARG A 63 28.37 15.86 -36.46
C ARG A 63 27.63 16.82 -35.55
N ALA A 64 27.62 16.56 -34.24
CA ALA A 64 27.08 17.50 -33.26
C ALA A 64 27.74 18.88 -33.39
N ALA A 65 29.08 18.94 -33.52
CA ALA A 65 29.78 20.20 -33.73
C ALA A 65 29.45 20.88 -35.07
N ALA A 66 29.21 20.12 -36.13
CA ALA A 66 28.81 20.67 -37.44
C ALA A 66 27.37 21.22 -37.44
N ASP A 67 26.55 20.77 -36.48
CA ASP A 67 25.17 21.20 -36.26
C ASP A 67 25.04 22.15 -35.04
N ASP A 68 26.15 22.78 -34.62
CA ASP A 68 26.22 23.73 -33.50
C ASP A 68 25.76 23.18 -32.13
N LEU A 69 25.81 21.86 -31.94
CA LEU A 69 25.50 21.18 -30.68
C LEU A 69 26.77 20.88 -29.89
N GLN A 70 26.88 21.46 -28.69
CA GLN A 70 28.01 21.27 -27.79
C GLN A 70 27.99 19.90 -27.10
N TYR A 71 26.81 19.32 -26.91
CA TYR A 71 26.60 18.10 -26.13
C TYR A 71 25.99 16.99 -26.98
N PHE A 72 26.34 15.76 -26.66
CA PHE A 72 25.70 14.58 -27.24
C PHE A 72 25.62 13.43 -26.24
N TRP A 73 24.74 12.47 -26.49
CA TRP A 73 24.46 11.36 -25.58
C TRP A 73 24.59 10.02 -26.29
N ILE A 74 25.17 9.06 -25.58
CA ILE A 74 25.36 7.67 -26.02
C ILE A 74 25.11 6.79 -24.80
N ASP A 75 24.18 5.85 -24.90
CA ASP A 75 23.71 5.01 -23.81
C ASP A 75 24.84 4.28 -23.09
N THR A 76 25.82 3.74 -23.82
CA THR A 76 26.83 2.84 -23.27
C THR A 76 27.89 3.52 -22.40
N CYS A 77 28.13 4.80 -22.63
CA CYS A 77 29.13 5.57 -21.87
C CYS A 77 28.55 6.74 -21.09
N CYS A 78 27.28 7.10 -21.28
CA CYS A 78 26.59 8.08 -20.45
C CYS A 78 25.82 7.46 -19.27
N ILE A 79 25.55 6.15 -19.31
CA ILE A 79 24.89 5.40 -18.24
C ILE A 79 25.90 4.46 -17.59
N ASP A 80 25.95 4.47 -16.27
CA ASP A 80 26.68 3.47 -15.50
C ASP A 80 25.81 2.23 -15.37
N LYS A 81 26.00 1.29 -16.29
CA LYS A 81 25.27 0.03 -16.33
C LYS A 81 25.60 -0.89 -15.15
N SER A 82 26.65 -0.61 -14.36
CA SER A 82 26.97 -1.39 -13.16
C SER A 82 26.07 -1.02 -11.97
N SER A 83 25.50 0.19 -11.97
CA SER A 83 24.51 0.63 -10.99
C SER A 83 23.10 0.20 -11.40
N SER A 84 22.51 -0.76 -10.68
CA SER A 84 21.15 -1.23 -10.93
C SER A 84 20.10 -0.13 -10.80
N TYR A 85 20.30 0.80 -9.85
CA TYR A 85 19.46 1.98 -9.67
C TYR A 85 19.52 2.93 -10.86
N GLU A 86 20.73 3.24 -11.34
CA GLU A 86 20.89 4.14 -12.49
C GLU A 86 20.36 3.48 -13.76
N LEU A 87 20.66 2.20 -13.98
CA LEU A 87 20.17 1.43 -15.13
C LEU A 87 18.63 1.40 -15.17
N SER A 88 17.97 1.12 -14.05
CA SER A 88 16.51 1.15 -13.94
C SER A 88 15.93 2.54 -14.21
N THR A 89 16.52 3.57 -13.62
CA THR A 89 16.12 4.97 -13.83
C THR A 89 16.28 5.38 -15.30
N ALA A 90 17.38 4.96 -15.93
CA ALA A 90 17.67 5.23 -17.33
C ALA A 90 16.66 4.54 -18.26
N ILE A 91 16.42 3.23 -18.08
CA ILE A 91 15.44 2.47 -18.89
C ILE A 91 14.06 3.14 -18.87
N ASN A 92 13.63 3.63 -17.71
CA ASN A 92 12.35 4.32 -17.55
C ASN A 92 12.34 5.77 -18.09
N SER A 93 13.50 6.37 -18.36
CA SER A 93 13.63 7.77 -18.77
C SER A 93 14.11 7.95 -20.22
N MET A 94 14.69 6.92 -20.84
CA MET A 94 15.35 7.00 -22.15
C MET A 94 14.45 7.56 -23.24
N PHE A 95 13.19 7.15 -23.32
CA PHE A 95 12.24 7.69 -24.29
C PHE A 95 12.08 9.22 -24.19
N ARG A 96 11.96 9.72 -22.96
CA ARG A 96 11.86 11.17 -22.69
C ARG A 96 13.17 11.88 -23.04
N TRP A 97 14.31 11.24 -22.83
CA TRP A 97 15.60 11.77 -23.29
C TRP A 97 15.65 11.84 -24.82
N TYR A 98 15.28 10.76 -25.52
CA TYR A 98 15.18 10.74 -26.97
C TYR A 98 14.26 11.84 -27.53
N GLN A 99 13.08 12.05 -26.93
CA GLN A 99 12.13 13.11 -27.31
C GLN A 99 12.70 14.52 -27.16
N ARG A 100 13.56 14.74 -26.16
CA ARG A 100 14.16 16.05 -25.85
C ARG A 100 15.44 16.33 -26.63
N ALA A 101 15.99 15.33 -27.33
CA ALA A 101 17.18 15.52 -28.15
C ALA A 101 16.88 16.40 -29.36
N SER A 102 17.82 17.28 -29.70
CA SER A 102 17.69 18.16 -30.86
C SER A 102 17.84 17.37 -32.17
N LYS A 103 18.72 16.37 -32.18
CA LYS A 103 18.96 15.49 -33.33
C LYS A 103 19.37 14.08 -32.89
N CYS A 104 18.98 13.09 -33.67
CA CYS A 104 19.44 11.70 -33.56
C CYS A 104 20.22 11.32 -34.82
N TYR A 105 21.51 11.00 -34.66
CA TYR A 105 22.36 10.53 -35.74
C TYR A 105 22.42 9.01 -35.72
N VAL A 106 21.83 8.38 -36.73
CA VAL A 106 21.86 6.93 -36.92
C VAL A 106 23.11 6.56 -37.73
N TYR A 107 24.05 5.87 -37.09
CA TYR A 107 25.29 5.43 -37.72
C TYR A 107 25.21 3.95 -38.13
N LEU A 108 25.06 3.71 -39.44
CA LEU A 108 24.93 2.38 -40.01
C LEU A 108 26.30 1.80 -40.38
N SER A 109 26.87 1.01 -39.47
CA SER A 109 28.19 0.41 -39.62
C SER A 109 28.29 -0.64 -40.75
N ASP A 110 27.15 -1.12 -41.25
CA ASP A 110 26.99 -2.14 -42.29
C ASP A 110 26.57 -1.58 -43.66
N VAL A 111 26.40 -0.26 -43.77
CA VAL A 111 26.05 0.41 -45.03
C VAL A 111 27.24 1.24 -45.51
N VAL A 112 27.76 0.94 -46.70
CA VAL A 112 28.87 1.67 -47.32
C VAL A 112 28.39 2.31 -48.61
N VAL A 113 28.71 3.60 -48.78
CA VAL A 113 28.42 4.33 -50.01
C VAL A 113 29.72 4.50 -50.82
N PRO A 114 29.80 4.03 -52.08
CA PRO A 114 30.98 4.20 -52.93
C PRO A 114 31.42 5.66 -53.07
N LYS A 115 32.70 5.89 -53.36
CA LYS A 115 33.26 7.26 -53.47
C LYS A 115 32.80 7.99 -54.73
N GLU A 116 32.63 7.27 -55.84
CA GLU A 116 32.24 7.79 -57.15
C GLU A 116 30.78 7.42 -57.45
N VAL A 117 29.86 8.37 -57.25
CA VAL A 117 28.50 8.25 -57.77
C VAL A 117 28.12 9.61 -58.36
N THR A 118 27.89 9.65 -59.67
CA THR A 118 27.69 10.89 -60.44
C THR A 118 26.22 11.24 -60.67
N ASP A 119 25.28 10.38 -60.24
CA ASP A 119 23.83 10.53 -60.42
C ASP A 119 23.05 10.24 -59.13
N ALA A 120 21.99 11.01 -58.86
CA ALA A 120 21.17 10.91 -57.64
C ALA A 120 20.31 9.64 -57.59
N GLU A 121 19.84 9.15 -58.74
CA GLU A 121 19.08 7.89 -58.84
C GLU A 121 20.00 6.69 -58.56
N ALA A 122 21.17 6.66 -59.21
CA ALA A 122 22.22 5.68 -58.96
C ALA A 122 22.72 5.71 -57.50
N PHE A 123 22.80 6.90 -56.89
CA PHE A 123 23.18 7.05 -55.47
C PHE A 123 22.25 6.28 -54.55
N ARG A 124 20.94 6.42 -54.67
CA ARG A 124 19.98 5.70 -53.80
C ARG A 124 20.03 4.19 -54.04
N ILE A 125 20.15 3.74 -55.30
CA ILE A 125 20.21 2.31 -55.65
C ILE A 125 21.42 1.63 -54.99
N THR A 126 22.60 2.28 -54.99
CA THR A 126 23.86 1.66 -54.53
C THR A 126 23.89 1.23 -53.05
N TRP A 127 23.13 1.90 -52.17
CA TRP A 127 23.11 1.58 -50.74
C TRP A 127 21.74 1.09 -50.24
N ALA A 128 20.66 1.24 -51.01
CA ALA A 128 19.31 0.90 -50.56
C ALA A 128 19.15 -0.56 -50.14
N GLU A 129 19.81 -1.52 -50.81
CA GLU A 129 19.75 -2.93 -50.41
C GLU A 129 20.47 -3.18 -49.08
N ALA A 130 21.66 -2.59 -48.89
CA ALA A 130 22.40 -2.68 -47.64
C ALA A 130 21.64 -2.01 -46.49
N PHE A 131 21.00 -0.87 -46.74
CA PHE A 131 20.14 -0.19 -45.78
C PHE A 131 18.97 -1.06 -45.32
N ARG A 132 18.26 -1.71 -46.26
CA ARG A 132 17.15 -2.63 -45.93
C ARG A 132 17.57 -3.83 -45.10
N ARG A 133 18.83 -4.26 -45.22
CA ARG A 133 19.40 -5.38 -44.46
C ARG A 133 20.18 -4.95 -43.22
N SER A 134 20.19 -3.66 -42.88
CA SER A 134 20.99 -3.18 -41.76
C SER A 134 20.51 -3.78 -40.44
N ARG A 135 21.45 -4.27 -39.63
CA ARG A 135 21.22 -4.79 -38.28
C ARG A 135 20.66 -3.73 -37.33
N TRP A 136 20.75 -2.46 -37.69
CA TRP A 136 20.18 -1.39 -36.89
C TRP A 136 18.66 -1.51 -36.75
N PHE A 137 17.96 -1.92 -37.82
CA PHE A 137 16.51 -2.11 -37.81
C PHE A 137 16.05 -3.32 -36.99
N THR A 138 16.96 -4.25 -36.68
CA THR A 138 16.64 -5.49 -35.96
C THR A 138 16.92 -5.39 -34.46
N ARG A 139 17.45 -4.29 -33.92
CA ARG A 139 17.72 -4.15 -32.47
C ARG A 139 16.50 -3.62 -31.72
N GLY A 140 16.23 -4.11 -30.51
CA GLY A 140 15.10 -3.63 -29.68
C GLY A 140 15.11 -2.13 -29.43
N TRP A 141 16.16 -1.62 -28.76
CA TRP A 141 16.27 -0.23 -28.30
C TRP A 141 16.26 0.83 -29.41
N THR A 142 16.67 0.48 -30.64
CA THR A 142 16.61 1.42 -31.78
C THR A 142 15.17 1.79 -32.17
N LEU A 143 14.17 1.08 -31.62
CA LEU A 143 12.75 1.41 -31.81
C LEU A 143 12.41 2.77 -31.21
N GLN A 144 12.85 3.02 -29.97
CA GLN A 144 12.64 4.30 -29.31
C GLN A 144 13.46 5.40 -29.99
N GLU A 145 14.69 5.10 -30.40
CA GLU A 145 15.59 6.04 -31.10
C GLU A 145 15.07 6.47 -32.47
N LEU A 146 14.23 5.64 -33.10
CA LEU A 146 13.56 5.95 -34.37
C LEU A 146 12.30 6.80 -34.18
N LEU A 147 11.53 6.54 -33.11
CA LEU A 147 10.19 7.10 -32.92
C LEU A 147 10.16 8.36 -32.04
N ALA A 148 11.02 8.44 -31.03
CA ALA A 148 10.98 9.51 -30.04
C ALA A 148 11.59 10.84 -30.53
N PRO A 149 12.79 10.87 -31.16
CA PRO A 149 13.41 12.15 -31.52
C PRO A 149 12.65 12.89 -32.63
N PRO A 150 12.56 14.23 -32.56
CA PRO A 150 11.91 15.03 -33.59
C PRO A 150 12.65 14.97 -34.94
N CYS A 151 13.98 14.78 -34.92
CA CYS A 151 14.82 14.70 -36.09
C CYS A 151 15.75 13.47 -36.01
N VAL A 152 15.64 12.59 -37.02
CA VAL A 152 16.47 11.37 -37.15
C VAL A 152 17.12 11.35 -38.53
N GLU A 153 18.45 11.28 -38.57
CA GLU A 153 19.25 11.30 -39.80
C GLU A 153 20.14 10.05 -39.91
N PHE A 154 20.14 9.42 -41.09
CA PHE A 154 20.88 8.19 -41.35
C PHE A 154 22.20 8.47 -42.07
N PHE A 155 23.26 7.85 -41.58
CA PHE A 155 24.60 7.96 -42.13
C PHE A 155 25.23 6.58 -42.36
N SER A 156 25.98 6.47 -43.45
CA SER A 156 26.78 5.29 -43.77
C SER A 156 28.02 5.16 -42.89
N LYS A 157 28.69 4.00 -42.95
CA LYS A 157 29.98 3.73 -42.30
C LYS A 157 31.08 4.75 -42.65
N ASN A 158 31.05 5.33 -43.84
CA ASN A 158 31.98 6.40 -44.25
C ASN A 158 31.45 7.82 -43.99
N GLY A 159 30.38 7.96 -43.21
CA GLY A 159 29.84 9.24 -42.75
C GLY A 159 29.09 10.07 -43.80
N LYS A 160 28.69 9.45 -44.92
CA LYS A 160 27.82 10.10 -45.93
C LYS A 160 26.36 10.04 -45.47
N ARG A 161 25.63 11.13 -45.62
CA ARG A 161 24.20 11.23 -45.29
C ARG A 161 23.36 10.47 -46.31
N LEU A 162 22.54 9.54 -45.85
CA LEU A 162 21.66 8.70 -46.67
C LEU A 162 20.26 9.32 -46.81
N GLY A 163 19.79 9.98 -45.75
CA GLY A 163 18.48 10.62 -45.69
C GLY A 163 18.03 10.84 -44.25
N SER A 164 16.86 11.45 -44.07
CA SER A 164 16.14 11.55 -42.80
C SER A 164 15.04 10.49 -42.71
N ARG A 165 14.51 10.27 -41.49
CA ARG A 165 13.32 9.44 -41.24
C ARG A 165 12.14 9.81 -42.16
N MET A 166 11.96 11.10 -42.44
CA MET A 166 10.91 11.59 -43.36
C MET A 166 11.20 11.22 -44.82
N SER A 167 12.43 11.42 -45.30
CA SER A 167 12.78 11.11 -46.70
C SER A 167 12.81 9.61 -47.03
N LEU A 168 12.94 8.77 -46.00
CA LEU A 168 13.06 7.31 -46.10
C LEU A 168 11.87 6.57 -45.47
N GLU A 169 10.76 7.26 -45.22
CA GLU A 169 9.60 6.73 -44.49
C GLU A 169 9.02 5.46 -45.14
N GLN A 170 9.03 5.38 -46.48
CA GLN A 170 8.54 4.24 -47.25
C GLN A 170 9.43 3.02 -47.08
N GLU A 171 10.75 3.18 -47.14
CA GLU A 171 11.71 2.10 -46.89
C GLU A 171 11.65 1.65 -45.43
N ILE A 172 11.62 2.60 -44.48
CA ILE A 172 11.55 2.30 -43.06
C ILE A 172 10.27 1.53 -42.75
N HIS A 173 9.11 1.98 -43.22
CA HIS A 173 7.84 1.28 -43.06
C HIS A 173 7.90 -0.16 -43.61
N LYS A 174 8.46 -0.36 -44.80
CA LYS A 174 8.58 -1.70 -45.40
C LYS A 174 9.41 -2.65 -44.54
N ILE A 175 10.48 -2.13 -43.92
CA ILE A 175 11.40 -2.88 -43.05
C ILE A 175 10.76 -3.16 -41.68
N THR A 176 10.24 -2.14 -41.01
CA THR A 176 9.86 -2.22 -39.59
C THR A 176 8.38 -2.48 -39.36
N LYS A 177 7.53 -2.33 -40.38
CA LYS A 177 6.06 -2.35 -40.30
C LYS A 177 5.44 -1.26 -39.43
N ILE A 178 6.23 -0.27 -39.00
CA ILE A 178 5.73 0.91 -38.29
C ILE A 178 4.95 1.78 -39.27
N ALA A 179 3.75 2.22 -38.89
CA ALA A 179 2.91 3.10 -39.71
C ALA A 179 3.66 4.37 -40.16
N ILE A 180 3.43 4.79 -41.41
CA ILE A 180 4.09 5.99 -41.96
C ILE A 180 3.74 7.22 -41.13
N GLU A 181 2.52 7.28 -40.63
CA GLU A 181 2.00 8.34 -39.79
C GLU A 181 2.77 8.44 -38.46
N ALA A 182 3.12 7.30 -37.84
CA ALA A 182 4.00 7.26 -36.67
C ALA A 182 5.41 7.75 -37.01
N LEU A 183 5.94 7.40 -38.19
CA LEU A 183 7.23 7.91 -38.69
C LEU A 183 7.21 9.40 -39.03
N ARG A 184 6.03 9.99 -39.22
CA ARG A 184 5.84 11.45 -39.40
C ARG A 184 5.63 12.19 -38.08
N GLY A 185 5.58 11.47 -36.96
CA GLY A 185 5.42 12.04 -35.62
C GLY A 185 3.97 12.19 -35.15
N GLN A 186 3.03 11.44 -35.73
CA GLN A 186 1.69 11.32 -35.13
C GLN A 186 1.80 10.79 -33.69
N SER A 187 0.88 11.26 -32.83
CA SER A 187 0.80 10.86 -31.43
C SER A 187 0.74 9.34 -31.30
N LEU A 188 1.68 8.72 -30.59
CA LEU A 188 1.74 7.27 -30.42
C LEU A 188 0.47 6.67 -29.76
N PRO A 189 -0.19 7.34 -28.80
CA PRO A 189 -1.50 6.92 -28.29
C PRO A 189 -2.60 6.71 -29.33
N ASP A 190 -2.53 7.36 -30.50
CA ASP A 190 -3.53 7.21 -31.57
C ASP A 190 -3.49 5.81 -32.23
N PHE A 191 -2.40 5.07 -32.04
CA PHE A 191 -2.23 3.71 -32.54
C PHE A 191 -2.68 2.69 -31.48
N SER A 192 -3.31 1.62 -31.95
CA SER A 192 -3.82 0.56 -31.06
C SER A 192 -2.70 -0.09 -30.24
N VAL A 193 -3.05 -0.67 -29.10
CA VAL A 193 -2.07 -1.36 -28.24
C VAL A 193 -1.40 -2.49 -29.00
N GLU A 194 -2.17 -3.32 -29.71
CA GLU A 194 -1.61 -4.45 -30.48
C GLU A 194 -0.70 -3.98 -31.61
N GLU A 195 -1.04 -2.89 -32.29
CA GLU A 195 -0.19 -2.32 -33.33
C GLU A 195 1.15 -1.87 -32.76
N ARG A 196 1.15 -1.12 -31.66
CA ARG A 196 2.39 -0.66 -31.00
C ARG A 196 3.23 -1.81 -30.44
N MET A 197 2.59 -2.83 -29.87
CA MET A 197 3.27 -4.06 -29.43
C MET A 197 3.94 -4.78 -30.60
N SER A 198 3.31 -4.81 -31.78
CA SER A 198 3.83 -5.49 -32.96
C SER A 198 5.14 -4.89 -33.50
N TRP A 199 5.43 -3.62 -33.22
CA TRP A 199 6.65 -2.93 -33.69
C TRP A 199 7.95 -3.49 -33.09
N ALA A 200 7.85 -4.26 -31.99
CA ALA A 200 8.97 -4.98 -31.39
C ALA A 200 9.07 -6.46 -31.83
N ALA A 201 8.08 -7.00 -32.56
CA ALA A 201 7.97 -8.43 -32.82
C ALA A 201 9.17 -9.01 -33.60
N GLN A 202 9.68 -8.27 -34.60
CA GLN A 202 10.82 -8.69 -35.44
C GLN A 202 12.18 -8.22 -34.92
N ARG A 203 12.23 -7.67 -33.69
CA ARG A 203 13.45 -7.15 -33.09
C ARG A 203 14.11 -8.18 -32.18
N THR A 204 15.43 -8.03 -32.05
CA THR A 204 16.36 -8.87 -31.31
C THR A 204 17.03 -8.07 -30.21
N THR A 205 17.19 -8.69 -29.05
CA THR A 205 17.73 -8.07 -27.84
C THR A 205 18.72 -9.01 -27.16
N THR A 206 19.59 -8.44 -26.32
CA THR A 206 20.57 -9.23 -25.57
C THR A 206 19.89 -10.04 -24.47
N TRP A 207 19.00 -9.39 -23.71
CA TRP A 207 18.09 -10.03 -22.76
C TRP A 207 16.70 -10.18 -23.37
N LYS A 208 15.98 -11.25 -23.06
CA LYS A 208 14.65 -11.51 -23.65
C LYS A 208 13.63 -10.45 -23.20
N GLU A 209 13.77 -9.96 -21.99
CA GLU A 209 12.94 -8.95 -21.34
C GLU A 209 13.09 -7.55 -21.97
N ASP A 210 14.26 -7.23 -22.53
CA ASP A 210 14.49 -5.96 -23.24
C ASP A 210 13.56 -5.78 -24.45
N LYS A 211 13.02 -6.89 -24.99
CA LYS A 211 12.02 -6.84 -26.06
C LYS A 211 10.70 -6.20 -25.58
N VAL A 212 10.42 -6.29 -24.28
CA VAL A 212 9.33 -5.60 -23.60
C VAL A 212 9.79 -4.22 -23.14
N TYR A 213 10.96 -4.10 -22.51
CA TYR A 213 11.40 -2.80 -21.97
C TYR A 213 11.66 -1.74 -23.04
N CYS A 214 11.98 -2.15 -24.27
CA CYS A 214 12.06 -1.22 -25.39
C CYS A 214 10.70 -0.58 -25.77
N LEU A 215 9.58 -1.08 -25.25
CA LEU A 215 8.23 -0.53 -25.48
C LEU A 215 7.76 0.44 -24.39
N LEU A 216 8.42 0.53 -23.22
CA LEU A 216 7.92 1.34 -22.09
C LEU A 216 7.62 2.78 -22.49
N GLY A 217 8.56 3.41 -23.17
CA GLY A 217 8.42 4.78 -23.67
C GLY A 217 7.29 5.00 -24.68
N ILE A 218 7.05 4.00 -25.53
CA ILE A 218 6.02 4.04 -26.58
C ILE A 218 4.61 3.97 -25.99
N PHE A 219 4.48 3.31 -24.84
CA PHE A 219 3.26 3.28 -24.03
C PHE A 219 3.23 4.35 -22.94
N GLY A 220 4.33 5.08 -22.75
CA GLY A 220 4.49 6.08 -21.70
C GLY A 220 4.48 5.50 -20.29
N VAL A 221 4.69 4.19 -20.12
CA VAL A 221 4.59 3.48 -18.84
C VAL A 221 5.94 3.40 -18.10
N PHE A 222 5.89 3.11 -16.80
CA PHE A 222 7.08 2.89 -15.99
C PHE A 222 7.05 1.48 -15.41
N LEU A 223 8.12 0.71 -15.64
CA LEU A 223 8.29 -0.62 -15.07
C LEU A 223 9.72 -0.77 -14.55
N SER A 224 9.86 -1.28 -13.33
CA SER A 224 11.16 -1.72 -12.81
C SER A 224 11.64 -2.91 -13.66
N PRO A 225 12.84 -2.84 -14.27
CA PRO A 225 13.43 -3.96 -14.98
C PRO A 225 13.75 -5.12 -14.03
N ILE A 226 13.28 -6.32 -14.34
CA ILE A 226 13.55 -7.57 -13.63
C ILE A 226 14.14 -8.56 -14.63
N TYR A 227 15.46 -8.51 -14.82
CA TYR A 227 16.16 -9.46 -15.68
C TYR A 227 16.12 -10.86 -15.06
N GLY A 228 15.62 -11.84 -15.83
CA GLY A 228 15.39 -13.22 -15.36
C GLY A 228 13.92 -13.61 -15.20
N GLU A 229 12.97 -12.66 -15.31
CA GLU A 229 11.53 -12.95 -15.27
C GLU A 229 11.00 -13.60 -16.58
N GLY A 230 11.73 -13.43 -17.69
CA GLY A 230 11.33 -13.91 -19.01
C GLY A 230 10.36 -12.97 -19.75
N GLU A 231 10.43 -13.00 -21.10
CA GLU A 231 9.64 -12.14 -22.00
C GLU A 231 8.13 -12.22 -21.75
N ALA A 232 7.61 -13.41 -21.45
CA ALA A 232 6.17 -13.63 -21.24
C ALA A 232 5.65 -12.88 -20.00
N TYR A 233 6.33 -13.00 -18.86
CA TYR A 233 5.94 -12.32 -17.63
C TYR A 233 6.14 -10.80 -17.71
N ALA A 234 7.25 -10.35 -18.30
CA ALA A 234 7.46 -8.94 -18.59
C ALA A 234 6.32 -8.37 -19.47
N THR A 235 5.84 -9.14 -20.46
CA THR A 235 4.73 -8.76 -21.34
C THR A 235 3.41 -8.62 -20.58
N VAL A 236 3.11 -9.53 -19.64
CA VAL A 236 1.92 -9.45 -18.78
C VAL A 236 1.95 -8.16 -17.96
N ARG A 237 3.07 -7.88 -17.28
CA ARG A 237 3.24 -6.65 -16.48
C ARG A 237 3.08 -5.39 -17.32
N LEU A 238 3.61 -5.39 -18.55
CA LEU A 238 3.42 -4.27 -19.48
C LEU A 238 1.95 -4.07 -19.83
N ARG A 239 1.20 -5.15 -20.11
CA ARG A 239 -0.23 -5.07 -20.45
C ARG A 239 -1.07 -4.55 -19.28
N GLU A 240 -0.85 -5.08 -18.08
CA GLU A 240 -1.53 -4.60 -16.86
C GLU A 240 -1.29 -3.10 -16.63
N GLU A 241 -0.05 -2.65 -16.80
CA GLU A 241 0.34 -1.26 -16.61
C GLU A 241 -0.27 -0.34 -17.69
N ILE A 242 -0.39 -0.81 -18.94
CA ILE A 242 -1.10 -0.12 -20.03
C ILE A 242 -2.59 0.00 -19.71
N GLU A 243 -3.23 -1.10 -19.30
CA GLU A 243 -4.66 -1.12 -18.98
C GLU A 243 -4.99 -0.20 -17.81
N ARG A 244 -4.17 -0.21 -16.76
CA ARG A 244 -4.28 0.69 -15.62
C ARG A 244 -4.23 2.16 -16.06
N ARG A 245 -3.40 2.50 -17.06
CA ARG A 245 -3.34 3.87 -17.61
C ARG A 245 -4.48 4.20 -18.56
N GLN A 246 -4.92 3.26 -19.39
CA GLN A 246 -6.05 3.47 -20.29
C GLN A 246 -7.36 3.68 -19.55
N LYS A 247 -7.58 2.95 -18.45
CA LYS A 247 -8.70 3.19 -17.52
C LYS A 247 -8.65 4.61 -16.90
N GLY A 248 -7.46 5.21 -16.81
CA GLY A 248 -7.25 6.59 -16.39
C GLY A 248 -7.26 7.66 -17.50
N GLN A 249 -7.32 7.28 -18.79
CA GLN A 249 -7.14 8.20 -19.94
C GLN A 249 -8.44 8.63 -20.63
N GLY A 250 -9.60 8.15 -20.19
CA GLY A 250 -10.90 8.60 -20.69
C GLY A 250 -11.37 9.93 -20.11
N THR A 251 -10.56 11.00 -20.11
CA THR A 251 -10.98 12.39 -19.83
C THR A 251 -9.87 13.42 -20.10
N GLU A 252 -9.36 13.49 -21.33
CA GLU A 252 -8.44 14.58 -21.71
C GLU A 252 -9.21 15.80 -22.26
N LYS A 253 -9.59 16.70 -21.34
CA LYS A 253 -9.53 18.16 -21.51
C LYS A 253 -9.76 18.84 -20.15
N LEU A 254 -8.68 18.94 -19.37
CA LEU A 254 -8.44 19.99 -18.37
C LEU A 254 -6.99 19.85 -17.90
N HIS A 255 -6.08 20.46 -18.66
CA HIS A 255 -4.76 20.80 -18.16
C HIS A 255 -4.93 21.91 -17.10
N GLU A 256 -4.99 21.50 -15.83
CA GLU A 256 -4.45 22.20 -14.64
C GLU A 256 -4.97 21.46 -13.39
N LEU A 257 -4.04 20.86 -12.62
CA LEU A 257 -4.21 20.23 -11.30
C LEU A 257 -4.98 18.90 -11.24
N SER A 258 -4.28 17.78 -11.08
CA SER A 258 -4.90 16.52 -10.63
C SER A 258 -3.98 15.69 -9.70
N VAL A 259 -3.63 16.26 -8.56
CA VAL A 259 -3.75 15.50 -7.30
C VAL A 259 -5.05 16.01 -6.69
N LEU A 260 -6.19 15.50 -7.18
CA LEU A 260 -7.46 15.80 -6.54
C LEU A 260 -7.57 14.96 -5.27
N PRO A 261 -8.12 15.50 -4.18
CA PRO A 261 -8.11 14.85 -2.88
C PRO A 261 -9.30 13.89 -2.80
N VAL A 262 -9.04 12.59 -2.69
CA VAL A 262 -10.11 11.60 -2.55
C VAL A 262 -10.62 11.68 -1.12
N LEU A 263 -11.67 12.48 -0.91
CA LEU A 263 -12.52 12.39 0.27
C LEU A 263 -13.24 11.02 0.23
N PRO A 264 -13.60 10.43 1.38
CA PRO A 264 -14.19 9.09 1.42
C PRO A 264 -15.56 9.00 0.72
N PHE A 265 -16.22 10.14 0.52
CA PHE A 265 -17.56 10.22 -0.05
C PHE A 265 -17.61 11.22 -1.22
N PRO A 266 -18.49 10.97 -2.22
CA PRO A 266 -18.77 11.94 -3.26
C PRO A 266 -19.31 13.23 -2.66
N ARG A 267 -19.11 14.36 -3.35
CA ARG A 267 -19.81 15.59 -2.99
C ARG A 267 -21.32 15.36 -3.09
N ASN A 268 -22.05 15.73 -2.04
CA ASN A 268 -23.51 15.66 -2.06
C ASN A 268 -24.09 16.78 -2.94
N GLU A 269 -24.45 16.46 -4.18
CA GLU A 269 -25.06 17.41 -5.14
C GLU A 269 -26.40 17.97 -4.65
N PHE A 270 -27.08 17.25 -3.76
CA PHE A 270 -28.34 17.64 -3.16
C PHE A 270 -28.17 18.38 -1.82
N PHE A 271 -26.95 18.80 -1.46
CA PHE A 271 -26.74 19.64 -0.29
C PHE A 271 -27.45 20.99 -0.44
N VAL A 272 -28.12 21.44 0.62
CA VAL A 272 -28.97 22.64 0.62
C VAL A 272 -28.77 23.43 1.91
N GLY A 273 -28.73 24.75 1.77
CA GLY A 273 -28.75 25.69 2.89
C GLY A 273 -27.43 25.81 3.65
N ARG A 274 -27.53 26.34 4.87
CA ARG A 274 -26.44 26.48 5.85
C ARG A 274 -25.28 27.38 5.41
N GLU A 275 -25.57 28.31 4.50
CA GLU A 275 -24.57 29.20 3.91
C GLU A 275 -23.97 30.19 4.91
N GLU A 276 -24.73 30.61 5.93
CA GLU A 276 -24.21 31.48 6.99
C GLU A 276 -23.23 30.72 7.89
N GLN A 277 -23.59 29.49 8.27
CA GLN A 277 -22.74 28.61 9.06
C GLN A 277 -21.50 28.21 8.28
N LEU A 278 -21.62 27.88 6.98
CA LEU A 278 -20.46 27.59 6.11
C LEU A 278 -19.55 28.80 5.97
N ARG A 279 -20.10 30.01 5.75
CA ARG A 279 -19.29 31.23 5.70
C ARG A 279 -18.57 31.50 7.02
N SER A 280 -19.23 31.30 8.15
CA SER A 280 -18.61 31.42 9.48
C SER A 280 -17.46 30.41 9.67
N LEU A 281 -17.69 29.15 9.29
CA LEU A 281 -16.69 28.09 9.35
C LEU A 281 -15.49 28.40 8.42
N GLU A 282 -15.76 28.88 7.20
CA GLU A 282 -14.75 29.29 6.22
C GLU A 282 -13.90 30.46 6.74
N GLN A 283 -14.55 31.51 7.27
CA GLN A 283 -13.85 32.66 7.86
C GLN A 283 -13.00 32.27 9.07
N PHE A 284 -13.42 31.25 9.82
CA PHE A 284 -12.68 30.78 10.98
C PHE A 284 -11.53 29.83 10.60
N LEU A 285 -11.73 28.82 9.74
CA LEU A 285 -10.75 27.76 9.50
C LEU A 285 -9.85 27.96 8.26
N LEU A 286 -10.25 28.77 7.27
CA LEU A 286 -9.46 28.98 6.05
C LEU A 286 -8.33 30.03 6.12
N PRO A 287 -8.29 31.01 7.07
CA PRO A 287 -7.17 31.93 7.14
C PRO A 287 -5.81 31.23 7.30
N SER A 288 -4.84 31.62 6.49
CA SER A 288 -3.49 31.06 6.50
C SER A 288 -2.71 31.43 7.78
N ASN A 289 -1.73 30.61 8.15
CA ASN A 289 -0.73 30.88 9.20
C ASN A 289 -1.16 30.79 10.68
N THR A 290 -2.32 30.20 11.00
CA THR A 290 -2.70 29.90 12.39
C THR A 290 -3.30 28.49 12.51
N HIS A 291 -2.87 27.72 13.51
CA HIS A 291 -3.50 26.43 13.82
C HIS A 291 -4.85 26.69 14.47
N ARG A 292 -5.93 26.24 13.84
CA ARG A 292 -7.29 26.44 14.36
C ARG A 292 -8.05 25.12 14.41
N ARG A 293 -8.80 24.96 15.48
CA ARG A 293 -9.66 23.81 15.75
C ARG A 293 -11.08 24.33 15.97
N MET A 294 -12.07 23.67 15.39
CA MET A 294 -13.48 23.97 15.63
C MET A 294 -14.25 22.67 15.75
N THR A 295 -15.24 22.63 16.64
CA THR A 295 -16.13 21.48 16.78
C THR A 295 -17.54 21.84 16.35
N ILE A 296 -18.10 21.04 15.45
CA ILE A 296 -19.51 21.07 15.11
C ILE A 296 -20.23 20.05 15.99
N TYR A 297 -21.21 20.50 16.76
CA TYR A 297 -22.06 19.60 17.52
C TYR A 297 -23.52 19.76 17.16
N GLY A 298 -24.31 18.71 17.41
CA GLY A 298 -25.74 18.72 17.11
C GLY A 298 -26.32 17.32 17.04
N LEU A 299 -27.63 17.26 16.84
CA LEU A 299 -28.43 16.04 16.92
C LEU A 299 -28.04 14.98 15.87
N GLY A 300 -28.37 13.71 16.16
CA GLY A 300 -28.28 12.64 15.16
C GLY A 300 -29.14 12.99 13.94
N GLY A 301 -28.62 12.75 12.72
CA GLY A 301 -29.37 13.04 11.50
C GLY A 301 -29.49 14.52 11.11
N CYS A 302 -28.94 15.47 11.87
CA CYS A 302 -28.94 16.90 11.53
C CYS A 302 -27.94 17.27 10.40
N GLY A 303 -27.19 16.32 9.87
CA GLY A 303 -26.30 16.52 8.71
C GLY A 303 -24.90 17.07 9.03
N LYS A 304 -24.34 16.83 10.23
CA LYS A 304 -22.99 17.29 10.61
C LYS A 304 -21.89 16.80 9.66
N SER A 305 -21.84 15.49 9.40
CA SER A 305 -20.85 14.90 8.49
C SER A 305 -21.03 15.41 7.06
N ALA A 306 -22.28 15.58 6.59
CA ALA A 306 -22.56 16.18 5.29
C ALA A 306 -22.13 17.66 5.20
N PHE A 307 -22.30 18.42 6.28
CA PHE A 307 -21.84 19.81 6.38
C PHE A 307 -20.31 19.91 6.40
N ALA A 308 -19.62 19.05 7.16
CA ALA A 308 -18.16 18.96 7.16
C ALA A 308 -17.59 18.54 5.79
N LEU A 309 -18.26 17.60 5.11
CA LEU A 309 -17.90 17.17 3.76
C LEU A 309 -18.09 18.29 2.73
N GLU A 310 -19.20 19.02 2.76
CA GLU A 310 -19.40 20.17 1.86
C GLU A 310 -18.36 21.27 2.12
N PHE A 311 -18.02 21.54 3.38
CA PHE A 311 -16.92 22.44 3.73
C PHE A 311 -15.58 21.97 3.16
N ALA A 312 -15.26 20.67 3.25
CA ALA A 312 -14.06 20.10 2.66
C ALA A 312 -13.99 20.36 1.15
N TYR A 313 -15.06 20.04 0.42
CA TYR A 313 -15.13 20.27 -1.02
C TYR A 313 -14.95 21.75 -1.38
N ARG A 314 -15.54 22.67 -0.62
CA ARG A 314 -15.34 24.13 -0.82
C ARG A 314 -13.91 24.57 -0.56
N ALA A 315 -13.29 24.05 0.51
CA ALA A 315 -11.89 24.35 0.84
C ALA A 315 -10.93 23.91 -0.27
N LEU A 316 -11.21 22.76 -0.89
CA LEU A 316 -10.45 22.19 -2.01
C LEU A 316 -10.65 22.96 -3.31
N LEU A 317 -11.90 23.24 -3.68
CA LEU A 317 -12.25 23.98 -4.90
C LEU A 317 -11.70 25.40 -4.91
N ARG A 318 -11.61 26.04 -3.74
CA ARG A 318 -11.03 27.39 -3.60
C ARG A 318 -9.52 27.40 -3.43
N HIS A 319 -8.87 26.23 -3.48
CA HIS A 319 -7.44 26.05 -3.20
C HIS A 319 -7.00 26.64 -1.84
N ALA A 320 -7.92 26.79 -0.89
CA ALA A 320 -7.64 27.33 0.43
C ALA A 320 -6.94 26.30 1.33
N ARG A 321 -7.13 25.00 1.02
CA ARG A 321 -6.40 23.85 1.57
C ARG A 321 -6.10 22.90 0.43
N HIS A 322 -4.88 22.42 0.32
CA HIS A 322 -4.45 21.54 -0.78
C HIS A 322 -4.59 20.05 -0.42
N MET A 323 -4.72 19.73 0.87
CA MET A 323 -4.92 18.37 1.36
C MET A 323 -6.04 18.32 2.37
N VAL A 324 -6.96 17.38 2.22
CA VAL A 324 -8.00 17.09 3.21
C VAL A 324 -7.91 15.62 3.62
N PHE A 325 -7.93 15.38 4.92
CA PHE A 325 -7.90 14.06 5.53
C PHE A 325 -9.18 13.82 6.34
N TRP A 326 -9.79 12.66 6.17
CA TRP A 326 -11.01 12.27 6.89
C TRP A 326 -10.68 11.15 7.88
N VAL A 327 -10.96 11.36 9.16
CA VAL A 327 -10.62 10.46 10.26
C VAL A 327 -11.90 10.13 11.02
N PRO A 328 -12.45 8.92 10.90
CA PRO A 328 -13.54 8.47 11.76
C PRO A 328 -13.02 8.30 13.20
N ALA A 329 -13.70 8.91 14.17
CA ALA A 329 -13.40 8.80 15.60
C ALA A 329 -14.46 7.97 16.34
N ILE A 330 -14.86 6.85 15.73
CA ILE A 330 -15.93 5.97 16.23
C ILE A 330 -15.36 4.95 17.22
N SER A 331 -14.12 4.52 16.98
CA SER A 331 -13.33 3.63 17.83
C SER A 331 -11.84 3.92 17.66
N GLN A 332 -10.99 3.40 18.54
CA GLN A 332 -9.53 3.56 18.41
C GLN A 332 -8.99 2.94 17.12
N GLU A 333 -9.54 1.80 16.70
CA GLU A 333 -9.14 1.05 15.51
C GLU A 333 -9.48 1.84 14.24
N SER A 334 -10.69 2.40 14.15
CA SER A 334 -11.11 3.23 13.01
C SER A 334 -10.25 4.49 12.84
N PHE A 335 -9.83 5.08 13.97
CA PHE A 335 -8.95 6.24 14.00
C PHE A 335 -7.54 5.87 13.50
N GLU A 336 -7.01 4.75 13.97
CA GLU A 336 -5.68 4.26 13.60
C GLU A 336 -5.59 3.84 12.12
N LEU A 337 -6.60 3.16 11.60
CA LEU A 337 -6.69 2.82 10.18
C LEU A 337 -6.68 4.07 9.29
N ALA A 338 -7.45 5.09 9.66
CA ALA A 338 -7.46 6.35 8.93
C ALA A 338 -6.11 7.07 9.00
N TYR A 339 -5.45 7.07 10.16
CA TYR A 339 -4.09 7.60 10.28
C TYR A 339 -3.10 6.81 9.41
N ARG A 340 -3.24 5.49 9.31
CA ARG A 340 -2.38 4.66 8.46
C ARG A 340 -2.53 5.03 6.99
N ASP A 341 -3.77 5.19 6.52
CA ASP A 341 -4.05 5.68 5.16
C ASP A 341 -3.44 7.07 4.90
N ILE A 342 -3.60 8.00 5.85
CA ILE A 342 -3.02 9.34 5.77
C ILE A 342 -1.50 9.27 5.62
N GLY A 343 -0.82 8.48 6.46
CA GLY A 343 0.63 8.41 6.39
C GLY A 343 1.12 7.69 5.13
N ILE A 344 0.42 6.65 4.64
CA ILE A 344 0.72 6.00 3.34
C ILE A 344 0.63 7.05 2.22
N ARG A 345 -0.46 7.81 2.20
CA ARG A 345 -0.71 8.87 1.21
C ARG A 345 0.34 9.98 1.25
N LEU A 346 0.84 10.29 2.44
CA LEU A 346 1.91 11.25 2.67
C LEU A 346 3.31 10.66 2.47
N SER A 347 3.41 9.36 2.19
CA SER A 347 4.69 8.64 2.12
C SER A 347 5.53 8.88 3.38
N VAL A 348 4.88 8.91 4.56
CA VAL A 348 5.54 9.11 5.85
C VAL A 348 6.50 7.94 6.07
N PRO A 349 7.80 8.20 6.28
CA PRO A 349 8.77 7.14 6.55
C PRO A 349 8.32 6.31 7.76
N GLY A 350 8.26 4.99 7.58
CA GLY A 350 7.86 4.02 8.60
C GLY A 350 6.36 3.85 8.84
N ILE A 351 5.49 4.43 8.01
CA ILE A 351 4.02 4.28 8.19
C ILE A 351 3.47 2.90 7.82
N THR A 352 4.08 2.24 6.84
CA THR A 352 3.67 0.91 6.41
C THR A 352 4.10 -0.15 7.41
N GLU A 353 4.87 0.22 8.45
CA GLU A 353 5.50 -0.71 9.36
C GLU A 353 4.43 -1.36 10.25
N ASP A 354 4.51 -2.68 10.42
CA ASP A 354 3.43 -3.46 11.02
C ASP A 354 3.15 -3.09 12.49
N ASN A 355 4.12 -2.48 13.20
CA ASN A 355 3.87 -1.84 14.51
C ASN A 355 4.35 -0.37 14.57
N ALA A 356 4.31 0.33 13.43
CA ALA A 356 4.24 1.80 13.40
C ALA A 356 3.40 2.31 14.56
N ASP A 357 3.96 3.21 15.38
CA ASP A 357 3.12 4.16 16.11
C ASP A 357 2.58 5.14 15.05
N VAL A 358 1.65 4.62 14.25
CA VAL A 358 1.03 5.28 13.10
C VAL A 358 0.51 6.64 13.55
N ARG A 359 -0.09 6.66 14.74
CA ARG A 359 -0.68 7.83 15.37
C ARG A 359 0.37 8.92 15.56
N LYS A 360 1.54 8.57 16.12
CA LYS A 360 2.66 9.49 16.32
C LYS A 360 3.34 9.91 15.03
N LEU A 361 3.63 8.98 14.12
CA LEU A 361 4.31 9.28 12.86
C LEU A 361 3.53 10.29 12.01
N VAL A 362 2.22 10.09 11.88
CA VAL A 362 1.34 11.00 11.14
C VAL A 362 1.22 12.35 11.85
N LYS A 363 1.09 12.33 13.18
CA LYS A 363 1.09 13.56 14.00
C LYS A 363 2.35 14.37 13.73
N ASP A 364 3.51 13.75 13.81
CA ASP A 364 4.81 14.40 13.65
C ASP A 364 4.99 14.91 12.21
N ALA A 365 4.62 14.11 11.21
CA ALA A 365 4.66 14.51 9.80
C ALA A 365 3.78 15.74 9.52
N LEU A 366 2.53 15.73 9.97
CA LEU A 366 1.60 16.86 9.78
C LEU A 366 1.96 18.10 10.60
N SER A 367 2.66 17.91 11.73
CA SER A 367 3.14 19.00 12.60
C SER A 367 4.45 19.63 12.10
N SER A 368 5.26 18.90 11.32
CA SER A 368 6.56 19.36 10.80
C SER A 368 6.49 20.55 9.82
N GLY A 369 5.31 20.83 9.25
CA GLY A 369 5.09 21.91 8.28
C GLY A 369 5.51 21.58 6.83
N SER A 370 6.11 20.42 6.58
CA SER A 370 6.54 19.94 5.26
C SER A 370 5.40 19.58 4.32
N VAL A 371 4.26 19.16 4.88
CA VAL A 371 3.08 18.63 4.14
C VAL A 371 2.26 19.73 3.43
N GLY A 372 2.54 21.01 3.69
CA GLY A 372 1.78 22.12 3.10
C GLY A 372 0.49 22.44 3.86
N ASP A 373 -0.48 23.07 3.17
CA ASP A 373 -1.74 23.50 3.78
C ASP A 373 -2.77 22.36 3.81
N TRP A 374 -3.07 21.86 5.00
CA TRP A 374 -3.94 20.70 5.19
C TRP A 374 -5.14 20.99 6.11
N LEU A 375 -6.20 20.21 5.94
CA LEU A 375 -7.39 20.16 6.79
C LEU A 375 -7.64 18.72 7.21
N MET A 376 -7.85 18.49 8.51
CA MET A 376 -8.24 17.20 9.05
C MET A 376 -9.67 17.29 9.57
N ILE A 377 -10.53 16.37 9.15
CA ILE A 377 -11.90 16.23 9.64
C ILE A 377 -11.97 14.99 10.50
N VAL A 378 -12.22 15.18 11.80
CA VAL A 378 -12.39 14.10 12.78
C VAL A 378 -13.89 13.90 13.01
N ASP A 379 -14.45 12.88 12.39
CA ASP A 379 -15.91 12.68 12.29
C ASP A 379 -16.42 11.68 13.35
N ASN A 380 -17.59 11.96 13.94
CA ASN A 380 -18.27 11.15 14.97
C ASN A 380 -17.48 10.98 16.28
N ALA A 381 -16.84 12.05 16.74
CA ALA A 381 -16.20 12.17 18.05
C ALA A 381 -17.22 12.20 19.21
N ASP A 382 -18.13 11.22 19.27
CA ASP A 382 -19.25 11.18 20.22
C ASP A 382 -18.83 10.70 21.60
N ASP A 383 -17.90 9.75 21.66
CA ASP A 383 -17.46 9.07 22.87
C ASP A 383 -16.24 9.78 23.49
N SER A 384 -16.39 10.26 24.73
CA SER A 384 -15.27 10.83 25.48
C SER A 384 -14.21 9.77 25.79
N GLY A 385 -14.60 8.51 25.94
CA GLY A 385 -13.72 7.37 26.17
C GLY A 385 -12.71 7.16 25.05
N VAL A 386 -13.14 7.36 23.80
CA VAL A 386 -12.29 7.13 22.62
C VAL A 386 -11.24 8.23 22.46
N LEU A 387 -11.59 9.50 22.69
CA LEU A 387 -10.70 10.64 22.42
C LEU A 387 -10.02 11.25 23.66
N LEU A 388 -10.66 11.20 24.82
CA LEU A 388 -10.34 12.03 25.99
C LEU A 388 -9.98 11.24 27.26
N GLU A 389 -10.45 10.00 27.43
CA GLU A 389 -10.18 9.20 28.64
C GLU A 389 -9.07 8.15 28.42
N THR A 390 -8.49 7.68 29.53
CA THR A 390 -7.49 6.61 29.56
C THR A 390 -8.18 5.32 30.00
N THR A 391 -7.97 4.21 29.28
CA THR A 391 -8.44 2.90 29.73
C THR A 391 -7.58 2.43 30.90
N ASP A 392 -8.17 2.23 32.08
CA ASP A 392 -7.49 2.06 33.37
C ASP A 392 -6.61 0.80 33.53
N ASP A 393 -6.52 -0.09 32.53
CA ASP A 393 -5.85 -1.41 32.67
C ASP A 393 -4.53 -1.59 31.89
N ASP A 394 -4.02 -0.58 31.19
CA ASP A 394 -2.72 -0.69 30.49
C ASP A 394 -1.85 0.56 30.63
N ALA A 395 -0.62 0.38 31.12
CA ALA A 395 0.34 1.44 31.40
C ALA A 395 0.86 2.22 30.16
N ILE A 396 0.27 1.99 28.98
CA ILE A 396 0.65 2.56 27.68
C ILE A 396 -0.54 3.26 26.97
N SER A 397 -1.75 3.25 27.52
CA SER A 397 -2.94 3.86 26.87
C SER A 397 -2.95 5.40 26.98
N THR A 398 -2.19 6.07 26.10
CA THR A 398 -2.25 7.53 25.88
C THR A 398 -3.53 7.95 25.14
N ARG A 399 -4.10 9.10 25.50
CA ARG A 399 -5.35 9.65 24.93
C ARG A 399 -5.21 9.91 23.43
N LEU A 400 -6.19 9.52 22.59
CA LEU A 400 -6.13 9.79 21.14
C LEU A 400 -6.02 11.29 20.81
N SER A 401 -6.57 12.16 21.65
CA SER A 401 -6.42 13.61 21.51
C SER A 401 -4.97 14.10 21.53
N GLU A 402 -4.06 13.36 22.16
CA GLU A 402 -2.62 13.66 22.16
C GLU A 402 -1.97 13.39 20.80
N TYR A 403 -2.61 12.59 19.93
CA TYR A 403 -2.14 12.27 18.59
C TYR A 403 -2.71 13.22 17.51
N LEU A 404 -3.45 14.25 17.91
CA LEU A 404 -3.93 15.27 16.98
C LEU A 404 -2.79 16.24 16.60
N PRO A 405 -2.49 16.40 15.31
CA PRO A 405 -1.38 17.24 14.86
C PRO A 405 -1.59 18.73 15.17
N HIS A 406 -0.48 19.47 15.24
CA HIS A 406 -0.48 20.92 15.44
C HIS A 406 0.45 21.59 14.43
N SER A 407 -0.10 22.43 13.55
CA SER A 407 0.65 23.14 12.52
C SER A 407 0.01 24.47 12.17
N ARG A 408 0.83 25.50 11.93
CA ARG A 408 0.37 26.82 11.45
C ARG A 408 -0.25 26.77 10.04
N ARG A 409 0.01 25.68 9.32
CA ARG A 409 -0.54 25.37 7.99
C ARG A 409 -1.66 24.33 8.05
N GLY A 410 -2.06 23.91 9.25
CA GLY A 410 -3.03 22.85 9.48
C GLY A 410 -4.24 23.32 10.28
N SER A 411 -5.42 22.81 9.94
CA SER A 411 -6.65 23.04 10.70
C SER A 411 -7.39 21.73 10.95
N ILE A 412 -8.13 21.68 12.06
CA ILE A 412 -8.91 20.49 12.44
C ILE A 412 -10.38 20.87 12.65
N LEU A 413 -11.27 20.07 12.08
CA LEU A 413 -12.71 20.17 12.27
C LEU A 413 -13.23 18.88 12.91
N PHE A 414 -13.92 19.00 14.04
CA PHE A 414 -14.54 17.86 14.72
C PHE A 414 -16.05 17.83 14.47
N THR A 415 -16.64 16.65 14.41
CA THR A 415 -18.10 16.48 14.51
C THR A 415 -18.46 15.59 15.70
N THR A 416 -19.46 15.98 16.50
CA THR A 416 -19.92 15.21 17.66
C THR A 416 -21.41 15.44 17.94
N ARG A 417 -22.06 14.53 18.65
CA ARG A 417 -23.41 14.74 19.23
C ARG A 417 -23.35 15.33 20.62
N SER A 418 -22.24 15.14 21.34
CA SER A 418 -22.12 15.54 22.73
C SER A 418 -21.66 16.99 22.85
N ARG A 419 -22.52 17.84 23.41
CA ARG A 419 -22.16 19.23 23.74
C ARG A 419 -20.99 19.28 24.74
N LYS A 420 -20.94 18.32 25.67
CA LYS A 420 -19.86 18.19 26.64
C LYS A 420 -18.53 17.94 25.92
N VAL A 421 -18.47 16.91 25.06
CA VAL A 421 -17.27 16.57 24.28
C VAL A 421 -16.86 17.73 23.36
N ALA A 422 -17.82 18.45 22.78
CA ALA A 422 -17.52 19.64 21.98
C ALA A 422 -16.82 20.76 22.77
N GLY A 423 -17.26 20.98 24.02
CA GLY A 423 -16.62 21.91 24.95
C GLY A 423 -15.22 21.44 25.36
N ASP A 424 -15.04 20.14 25.60
CA ASP A 424 -13.76 19.56 26.00
C ASP A 424 -12.73 19.59 24.85
N LEU A 425 -13.16 19.33 23.61
CA LEU A 425 -12.30 19.36 22.42
C LEU A 425 -11.93 20.79 21.99
N THR A 426 -12.87 21.73 22.05
CA THR A 426 -12.66 23.12 21.60
C THR A 426 -13.46 24.13 22.45
N PRO A 427 -12.96 24.55 23.63
CA PRO A 427 -13.73 25.34 24.59
C PRO A 427 -14.33 26.66 24.09
N SER A 428 -13.71 27.30 23.09
CA SER A 428 -14.10 28.63 22.58
C SER A 428 -14.44 28.66 21.09
N SER A 429 -14.56 27.49 20.45
CA SER A 429 -14.75 27.40 18.99
C SER A 429 -15.71 26.26 18.65
N VAL A 430 -16.94 26.41 19.12
CA VAL A 430 -18.00 25.42 18.96
C VAL A 430 -19.11 25.99 18.09
N LEU A 431 -19.57 25.22 17.10
CA LEU A 431 -20.70 25.55 16.25
C LEU A 431 -21.82 24.54 16.50
N GLU A 432 -22.95 25.03 17.01
CA GLU A 432 -24.17 24.22 17.13
C GLU A 432 -24.87 24.14 15.78
N LEU A 433 -25.13 22.92 15.34
CA LEU A 433 -25.78 22.63 14.08
C LEU A 433 -27.17 22.05 14.33
N ASN A 434 -28.16 22.94 14.23
CA ASN A 434 -29.57 22.66 14.48
C ASN A 434 -30.28 22.02 13.29
N GLU A 435 -31.57 21.78 13.44
CA GLU A 435 -32.50 21.41 12.36
C GLU A 435 -32.52 22.44 11.22
N LEU A 436 -32.98 22.04 10.03
CA LEU A 436 -33.06 22.97 8.89
C LEU A 436 -34.14 24.03 9.13
N SER A 437 -33.94 25.22 8.60
CA SER A 437 -35.04 26.18 8.49
C SER A 437 -36.13 25.64 7.57
N LYS A 438 -37.36 26.13 7.72
CA LYS A 438 -38.50 25.75 6.87
C LYS A 438 -38.18 25.88 5.37
N ALA A 439 -37.51 26.96 4.98
CA ALA A 439 -37.13 27.21 3.59
C ALA A 439 -36.10 26.20 3.08
N GLU A 440 -35.05 25.92 3.87
CA GLU A 440 -34.02 24.94 3.49
C GLU A 440 -34.58 23.51 3.45
N ALA A 441 -35.44 23.14 4.40
CA ALA A 441 -36.09 21.84 4.44
C ALA A 441 -36.99 21.61 3.22
N ARG A 442 -37.76 22.63 2.82
CA ARG A 442 -38.58 22.62 1.61
C ARG A 442 -37.73 22.46 0.35
N GLN A 443 -36.63 23.20 0.28
CA GLN A 443 -35.70 23.10 -0.83
C GLN A 443 -34.99 21.73 -0.90
N LEU A 444 -34.63 21.15 0.25
CA LEU A 444 -34.04 19.80 0.32
C LEU A 444 -35.03 18.75 -0.20
N LEU A 445 -36.29 18.78 0.27
CA LEU A 445 -37.34 17.88 -0.22
C LEU A 445 -37.57 18.06 -1.73
N ALA A 446 -37.65 19.31 -2.20
CA ALA A 446 -37.89 19.61 -3.60
C ALA A 446 -36.78 19.10 -4.54
N ARG A 447 -35.52 19.15 -4.09
CA ARG A 447 -34.37 18.59 -4.83
C ARG A 447 -34.34 17.07 -4.81
N ARG A 448 -34.96 16.43 -3.81
CA ARG A 448 -34.99 14.97 -3.69
C ARG A 448 -36.13 14.35 -4.48
N LEU A 449 -37.28 15.01 -4.59
CA LEU A 449 -38.42 14.48 -5.34
C LEU A 449 -38.19 14.54 -6.85
N THR A 450 -38.43 13.42 -7.52
CA THR A 450 -38.29 13.30 -8.99
C THR A 450 -39.42 14.00 -9.74
N LYS A 451 -40.63 13.99 -9.16
CA LYS A 451 -41.84 14.64 -9.72
C LYS A 451 -42.17 15.90 -8.93
N GLN A 452 -41.98 17.07 -9.56
CA GLN A 452 -42.28 18.36 -8.93
C GLN A 452 -43.78 18.54 -8.62
N ALA A 453 -44.67 17.89 -9.39
CA ALA A 453 -46.12 17.90 -9.13
C ALA A 453 -46.52 17.32 -7.75
N LEU A 454 -45.64 16.54 -7.10
CA LEU A 454 -45.89 16.04 -5.74
C LEU A 454 -45.75 17.13 -4.67
N LEU A 455 -45.25 18.32 -5.03
CA LEU A 455 -45.09 19.48 -4.15
C LEU A 455 -46.23 20.49 -4.26
N ASP A 456 -47.19 20.27 -5.17
CA ASP A 456 -48.28 21.21 -5.47
C ASP A 456 -49.18 21.47 -4.24
N ASP A 457 -49.30 20.48 -3.34
CA ASP A 457 -49.97 20.64 -2.06
C ASP A 457 -49.01 21.25 -1.02
N GLU A 458 -48.91 22.57 -1.05
CA GLU A 458 -48.10 23.38 -0.13
C GLU A 458 -48.38 23.04 1.34
N THR A 459 -49.65 22.78 1.69
CA THR A 459 -50.07 22.47 3.06
C THR A 459 -49.60 21.10 3.52
N ALA A 460 -49.73 20.07 2.68
CA ALA A 460 -49.21 18.75 2.97
C ALA A 460 -47.68 18.76 3.04
N VAL A 461 -46.99 19.50 2.18
CA VAL A 461 -45.53 19.62 2.25
C VAL A 461 -45.08 20.26 3.57
N ASP A 462 -45.70 21.38 3.96
CA ASP A 462 -45.38 22.04 5.23
C ASP A 462 -45.67 21.14 6.44
N GLU A 463 -46.75 20.35 6.37
CA GLU A 463 -47.07 19.39 7.40
C GLU A 463 -46.04 18.26 7.47
N LEU A 464 -45.65 17.68 6.33
CA LEU A 464 -44.63 16.63 6.24
C LEU A 464 -43.32 17.10 6.89
N LEU A 465 -42.84 18.29 6.52
CA LEU A 465 -41.58 18.81 7.06
C LEU A 465 -41.65 19.02 8.58
N ARG A 466 -42.81 19.44 9.10
CA ARG A 466 -43.06 19.59 10.53
C ARG A 466 -43.04 18.24 11.27
N ILE A 467 -43.70 17.21 10.75
CA ILE A 467 -43.68 15.87 11.39
C ILE A 467 -42.31 15.20 11.29
N LEU A 468 -41.51 15.54 10.26
CA LEU A 468 -40.13 15.10 10.12
C LEU A 468 -39.13 15.94 10.92
N THR A 469 -39.62 16.82 11.80
CA THR A 469 -38.82 17.69 12.69
C THR A 469 -37.74 18.50 11.97
N TYR A 470 -37.94 18.77 10.67
CA TYR A 470 -36.97 19.44 9.80
C TYR A 470 -35.56 18.80 9.78
N LEU A 471 -35.46 17.50 10.09
CA LEU A 471 -34.20 16.76 10.08
C LEU A 471 -33.81 16.34 8.65
N PRO A 472 -32.61 16.69 8.16
CA PRO A 472 -32.13 16.29 6.84
C PRO A 472 -32.25 14.79 6.57
N LEU A 473 -31.83 13.94 7.50
CA LEU A 473 -31.87 12.48 7.31
C LEU A 473 -33.30 11.96 7.14
N ALA A 474 -34.24 12.40 7.99
CA ALA A 474 -35.64 12.00 7.92
C ALA A 474 -36.31 12.50 6.64
N ILE A 475 -36.00 13.73 6.20
CA ILE A 475 -36.48 14.30 4.93
C ILE A 475 -35.96 13.50 3.73
N VAL A 476 -34.67 13.16 3.73
CA VAL A 476 -34.06 12.37 2.63
C VAL A 476 -34.69 10.98 2.56
N GLN A 477 -34.89 10.30 3.69
CA GLN A 477 -35.52 8.98 3.73
C GLN A 477 -37.00 9.03 3.32
N ALA A 478 -37.77 9.99 3.81
CA ALA A 478 -39.17 10.17 3.41
C ALA A 478 -39.28 10.49 1.92
N GLY A 479 -38.46 11.40 1.40
CA GLY A 479 -38.41 11.73 -0.04
C GLY A 479 -38.02 10.52 -0.90
N ALA A 480 -37.07 9.71 -0.43
CA ALA A 480 -36.69 8.45 -1.08
C ALA A 480 -37.85 7.46 -1.13
N PHE A 481 -38.59 7.29 -0.03
CA PHE A 481 -39.78 6.44 0.01
C PHE A 481 -40.86 6.92 -0.97
N ILE A 482 -41.16 8.22 -0.94
CA ILE A 482 -42.16 8.86 -1.82
C ILE A 482 -41.80 8.60 -3.29
N ASN A 483 -40.54 8.78 -3.67
CA ASN A 483 -40.07 8.52 -5.03
C ASN A 483 -40.16 7.05 -5.42
N ASN A 484 -39.67 6.14 -4.58
CA ASN A 484 -39.59 4.72 -4.90
C ASN A 484 -40.98 4.06 -4.99
N ASN A 485 -41.99 4.62 -4.30
CA ASN A 485 -43.34 4.08 -4.27
C ASN A 485 -44.36 4.90 -5.09
N ASP A 486 -43.94 6.02 -5.67
CA ASP A 486 -44.77 6.93 -6.46
C ASP A 486 -46.09 7.34 -5.76
N ILE A 487 -46.00 7.65 -4.46
CA ILE A 487 -47.15 8.07 -3.64
C ILE A 487 -47.19 9.59 -3.47
N PRO A 488 -48.36 10.22 -3.24
CA PRO A 488 -48.43 11.63 -2.89
C PRO A 488 -47.88 11.88 -1.47
N VAL A 489 -47.42 13.12 -1.21
CA VAL A 489 -46.95 13.57 0.11
C VAL A 489 -47.99 13.32 1.21
N SER A 490 -49.26 13.57 0.92
CA SER A 490 -50.38 13.28 1.83
C SER A 490 -50.51 11.79 2.16
N GLY A 491 -50.25 10.91 1.19
CA GLY A 491 -50.22 9.46 1.40
C GLY A 491 -49.12 9.05 2.39
N TYR A 492 -47.93 9.66 2.29
CA TYR A 492 -46.85 9.38 3.24
C TYR A 492 -47.16 9.89 4.65
N ILE A 493 -47.78 11.07 4.78
CA ILE A 493 -48.24 11.60 6.08
C ILE A 493 -49.20 10.61 6.75
N SER A 494 -50.15 10.04 5.99
CA SER A 494 -51.05 9.01 6.51
C SER A 494 -50.29 7.80 7.04
N LEU A 495 -49.30 7.28 6.29
CA LEU A 495 -48.45 6.17 6.74
C LEU A 495 -47.71 6.52 8.03
N PHE A 496 -47.11 7.72 8.11
CA PHE A 496 -46.35 8.18 9.26
C PHE A 496 -47.20 8.33 10.53
N ARG A 497 -48.46 8.76 10.39
CA ARG A 497 -49.40 8.89 11.52
C ARG A 497 -49.96 7.54 11.99
N HIS A 498 -50.09 6.57 11.07
CA HIS A 498 -50.60 5.23 11.36
C HIS A 498 -49.50 4.22 11.69
N THR A 499 -48.23 4.64 11.72
CA THR A 499 -47.12 3.79 12.14
C THR A 499 -47.30 3.46 13.63
N GLY A 500 -47.58 2.18 13.94
CA GLY A 500 -48.10 1.73 15.24
C GLY A 500 -47.08 1.72 16.40
N THR A 501 -47.49 1.03 17.48
CA THR A 501 -46.79 0.84 18.77
C THR A 501 -45.37 0.27 18.65
N GLU A 502 -45.04 -0.46 17.58
CA GLU A 502 -43.67 -0.95 17.33
C GLU A 502 -42.66 0.19 17.17
N SER A 503 -43.11 1.34 16.64
CA SER A 503 -42.25 2.52 16.54
C SER A 503 -42.02 3.24 17.88
N GLU A 504 -42.92 3.02 18.85
CA GLU A 504 -42.85 3.59 20.19
C GLU A 504 -41.84 2.84 21.09
N LEU A 505 -41.62 1.54 20.82
CA LEU A 505 -40.57 0.73 21.48
C LEU A 505 -39.15 1.27 21.21
N PHE A 506 -38.91 1.87 20.04
CA PHE A 506 -37.62 2.49 19.74
C PHE A 506 -37.36 3.76 20.57
N SER A 507 -38.42 4.54 20.86
CA SER A 507 -38.31 5.77 21.66
C SER A 507 -37.94 5.54 23.12
N GLU A 508 -38.26 4.37 23.69
CA GLU A 508 -37.96 4.06 25.10
C GLU A 508 -36.48 3.72 25.34
N ARG A 509 -35.75 3.28 24.29
CA ARG A 509 -34.36 2.82 24.38
C ARG A 509 -33.32 3.95 24.23
N PHE A 510 -33.73 5.19 24.06
CA PHE A 510 -32.83 6.35 24.03
C PHE A 510 -32.65 6.93 25.44
N GLU A 511 -31.39 7.01 25.89
CA GLU A 511 -30.99 7.40 27.25
C GLU A 511 -31.21 8.90 27.59
N ASP A 512 -31.54 9.76 26.61
CA ASP A 512 -31.54 11.23 26.78
C ASP A 512 -32.93 11.83 27.11
N PRO A 513 -33.02 12.92 27.91
CA PRO A 513 -34.30 13.53 28.29
C PRO A 513 -34.88 14.44 27.19
N SER A 514 -36.16 14.22 26.86
CA SER A 514 -37.05 15.07 26.04
C SER A 514 -36.72 15.15 24.53
N ARG A 515 -36.31 16.31 24.00
CA ARG A 515 -36.30 16.66 22.56
C ARG A 515 -35.46 15.73 21.66
N TYR A 516 -34.40 15.13 22.22
CA TYR A 516 -33.55 14.16 21.51
C TYR A 516 -34.31 12.87 21.17
N ARG A 517 -35.17 12.42 22.10
CA ARG A 517 -36.00 11.21 21.95
C ARG A 517 -37.01 11.34 20.80
N GLU A 518 -37.67 12.49 20.68
CA GLU A 518 -38.67 12.74 19.61
C GLU A 518 -38.03 12.75 18.22
N MET A 519 -36.83 13.31 18.10
CA MET A 519 -36.10 13.43 16.84
C MET A 519 -35.50 12.10 16.38
N GLU A 520 -34.90 11.33 17.29
CA GLU A 520 -34.38 10.01 16.95
C GLU A 520 -35.53 9.00 16.71
N SER A 521 -36.67 9.17 17.41
CA SER A 521 -37.92 8.47 17.10
C SER A 521 -38.45 8.79 15.70
N THR A 522 -38.31 10.03 15.23
CA THR A 522 -38.73 10.43 13.87
C THR A 522 -37.95 9.64 12.81
N VAL A 523 -36.62 9.52 12.96
CA VAL A 523 -35.79 8.72 12.04
C VAL A 523 -36.11 7.23 12.13
N ALA A 524 -36.39 6.71 13.33
CA ALA A 524 -36.82 5.33 13.51
C ALA A 524 -38.17 5.05 12.82
N LYS A 525 -39.13 5.99 12.88
CA LYS A 525 -40.41 5.89 12.16
C LYS A 525 -40.23 5.91 10.65
N THR A 526 -39.44 6.85 10.09
CA THR A 526 -39.16 6.88 8.64
C THR A 526 -38.44 5.62 8.17
N TRP A 527 -37.53 5.10 8.99
CA TRP A 527 -36.88 3.82 8.76
C TRP A 527 -37.90 2.67 8.75
N HIS A 528 -38.76 2.56 9.77
CA HIS A 528 -39.72 1.46 9.88
C HIS A 528 -40.71 1.42 8.71
N ILE A 529 -41.26 2.57 8.30
CA ILE A 529 -42.16 2.67 7.13
C ILE A 529 -41.45 2.14 5.87
N SER A 530 -40.19 2.54 5.68
CA SER A 530 -39.40 2.12 4.52
C SER A 530 -39.00 0.65 4.59
N PHE A 531 -38.64 0.15 5.78
CA PHE A 531 -38.23 -1.23 5.99
C PHE A 531 -39.39 -2.21 5.80
N ASP A 532 -40.58 -1.92 6.34
CA ASP A 532 -41.79 -2.73 6.12
C ASP A 532 -42.13 -2.86 4.62
N GLN A 533 -41.92 -1.77 3.85
CA GLN A 533 -42.09 -1.80 2.41
C GLN A 533 -41.01 -2.63 1.70
N ILE A 534 -39.74 -2.47 2.08
CA ILE A 534 -38.62 -3.25 1.52
C ILE A 534 -38.83 -4.74 1.81
N GLN A 535 -39.24 -5.11 3.02
CA GLN A 535 -39.49 -6.50 3.40
C GLN A 535 -40.54 -7.17 2.51
N ARG A 536 -41.54 -6.41 2.03
CA ARG A 536 -42.58 -6.91 1.11
C ARG A 536 -42.14 -6.96 -0.35
N GLN A 537 -41.29 -6.04 -0.80
CA GLN A 537 -40.95 -5.85 -2.22
C GLN A 537 -39.61 -6.46 -2.64
N ASP A 538 -38.64 -6.51 -1.72
CA ASP A 538 -37.27 -6.93 -1.96
C ASP A 538 -36.73 -7.63 -0.71
N THR A 539 -37.05 -8.92 -0.57
CA THR A 539 -36.69 -9.72 0.60
C THR A 539 -35.18 -9.79 0.79
N LEU A 540 -34.39 -9.85 -0.28
CA LEU A 540 -32.92 -9.88 -0.19
C LEU A 540 -32.35 -8.57 0.34
N ALA A 541 -32.93 -7.42 -0.03
CA ALA A 541 -32.55 -6.14 0.55
C ALA A 541 -32.83 -6.09 2.06
N ALA A 542 -33.98 -6.61 2.50
CA ALA A 542 -34.29 -6.72 3.93
C ALA A 542 -33.30 -7.64 4.67
N GLU A 543 -32.97 -8.79 4.09
CA GLU A 543 -31.96 -9.72 4.63
C GLU A 543 -30.58 -9.08 4.76
N TYR A 544 -30.15 -8.31 3.75
CA TYR A 544 -28.89 -7.55 3.80
C TYR A 544 -28.90 -6.51 4.90
N LEU A 545 -29.99 -5.77 5.07
CA LEU A 545 -30.10 -4.76 6.12
C LEU A 545 -30.05 -5.41 7.52
N SER A 546 -30.76 -6.53 7.71
CA SER A 546 -30.73 -7.30 8.96
C SER A 546 -29.33 -7.86 9.27
N PHE A 547 -28.62 -8.35 8.24
CA PHE A 547 -27.24 -8.81 8.40
C PHE A 547 -26.29 -7.66 8.74
N MET A 548 -26.37 -6.53 8.03
CA MET A 548 -25.55 -5.34 8.26
C MET A 548 -25.75 -4.76 9.66
N ALA A 549 -26.93 -4.92 10.26
CA ALA A 549 -27.18 -4.52 11.63
C ALA A 549 -26.30 -5.28 12.64
N CYS A 550 -25.85 -6.50 12.32
CA CYS A 550 -25.06 -7.37 13.20
C CYS A 550 -23.54 -7.21 13.05
N ILE A 551 -23.07 -6.51 12.03
CA ILE A 551 -21.64 -6.28 11.78
C ILE A 551 -21.29 -4.79 12.00
N ASP A 552 -20.00 -4.46 11.91
CA ASP A 552 -19.57 -3.06 11.90
C ASP A 552 -20.26 -2.30 10.76
N ARG A 553 -20.75 -1.09 11.06
CA ARG A 553 -21.57 -0.27 10.17
C ARG A 553 -20.76 0.50 9.13
N VAL A 554 -19.43 0.44 9.23
CA VAL A 554 -18.48 1.18 8.39
C VAL A 554 -17.64 0.18 7.61
N ASP A 555 -17.29 0.55 6.38
CA ASP A 555 -16.38 -0.20 5.51
C ASP A 555 -16.86 -1.63 5.20
N ILE A 556 -18.18 -1.82 5.06
CA ILE A 556 -18.79 -3.13 4.81
C ILE A 556 -18.48 -3.57 3.37
N PRO A 557 -17.66 -4.61 3.15
CA PRO A 557 -17.40 -5.11 1.80
C PRO A 557 -18.60 -5.92 1.30
N GLN A 558 -18.91 -5.80 0.00
CA GLN A 558 -20.00 -6.54 -0.62
C GLN A 558 -19.84 -8.05 -0.44
N SER A 559 -18.62 -8.56 -0.53
CA SER A 559 -18.29 -9.98 -0.36
C SER A 559 -18.57 -10.55 1.04
N LEU A 560 -18.67 -9.71 2.07
CA LEU A 560 -19.06 -10.15 3.42
C LEU A 560 -20.57 -10.44 3.51
N LEU A 561 -21.40 -9.83 2.68
CA LEU A 561 -22.83 -10.04 2.72
C LEU A 561 -23.21 -11.49 2.42
N PRO A 562 -24.33 -11.99 2.98
CA PRO A 562 -24.76 -13.36 2.75
C PRO A 562 -24.87 -13.69 1.26
N PRO A 563 -24.29 -14.81 0.80
CA PRO A 563 -24.44 -15.24 -0.58
C PRO A 563 -25.90 -15.68 -0.79
N GLY A 564 -26.71 -14.80 -1.36
CA GLY A 564 -28.12 -15.01 -1.63
C GLY A 564 -28.53 -14.42 -2.98
N GLY A 565 -29.43 -15.11 -3.68
CA GLY A 565 -29.91 -14.71 -5.00
C GLY A 565 -28.84 -14.73 -6.12
N SER A 566 -29.28 -14.38 -7.33
CA SER A 566 -28.39 -14.13 -8.47
C SER A 566 -27.64 -12.80 -8.31
N VAL A 567 -26.52 -12.62 -9.00
CA VAL A 567 -25.76 -11.34 -9.03
C VAL A 567 -26.68 -10.14 -9.33
N VAL A 568 -27.65 -10.32 -10.24
CA VAL A 568 -28.64 -9.30 -10.57
C VAL A 568 -29.53 -8.95 -9.36
N GLN A 569 -29.97 -9.94 -8.59
CA GLN A 569 -30.73 -9.72 -7.36
C GLN A 569 -29.89 -9.03 -6.29
N GLN A 570 -28.61 -9.36 -6.16
CA GLN A 570 -27.71 -8.70 -5.20
C GLN A 570 -27.49 -7.23 -5.56
N VAL A 571 -27.21 -6.94 -6.83
CA VAL A 571 -27.08 -5.57 -7.34
C VAL A 571 -28.39 -4.80 -7.16
N LYS A 572 -29.53 -5.44 -7.43
CA LYS A 572 -30.85 -4.85 -7.19
C LYS A 572 -31.07 -4.57 -5.70
N ALA A 573 -30.79 -5.51 -4.81
CA ALA A 573 -30.99 -5.37 -3.38
C ALA A 573 -30.14 -4.23 -2.80
N LEU A 574 -28.86 -4.15 -3.17
CA LEU A 574 -27.99 -3.03 -2.79
C LEU A 574 -28.47 -1.71 -3.39
N GLY A 575 -28.95 -1.73 -4.64
CA GLY A 575 -29.58 -0.59 -5.29
C GLY A 575 -30.85 -0.12 -4.58
N THR A 576 -31.67 -1.05 -4.08
CA THR A 576 -32.86 -0.77 -3.27
C THR A 576 -32.44 -0.09 -1.96
N LEU A 577 -31.48 -0.66 -1.22
CA LEU A 577 -31.00 -0.07 0.04
C LEU A 577 -30.38 1.32 -0.14
N ALA A 578 -29.59 1.52 -1.21
CA ALA A 578 -29.05 2.82 -1.57
C ALA A 578 -30.16 3.80 -2.00
N GLY A 579 -31.14 3.31 -2.77
CA GLY A 579 -32.30 4.08 -3.24
C GLY A 579 -33.21 4.58 -2.10
N TYR A 580 -33.32 3.83 -1.00
CA TYR A 580 -34.00 4.26 0.24
C TYR A 580 -33.08 5.04 1.21
N ALA A 581 -31.84 5.34 0.80
CA ALA A 581 -30.83 6.05 1.60
C ALA A 581 -30.50 5.36 2.94
N PHE A 582 -30.49 4.03 2.98
CA PHE A 582 -30.07 3.25 4.14
C PHE A 582 -28.57 2.97 4.16
N ILE A 583 -27.96 2.84 2.99
CA ILE A 583 -26.51 2.64 2.81
C ILE A 583 -25.93 3.68 1.84
N THR A 584 -24.64 3.95 1.99
CA THR A 584 -23.87 4.82 1.08
C THR A 584 -22.64 4.09 0.58
N GLU A 585 -22.40 4.12 -0.73
CA GLU A 585 -21.23 3.49 -1.35
C GLU A 585 -19.99 4.41 -1.26
N ARG A 586 -18.84 3.82 -0.95
CA ARG A 586 -17.53 4.52 -0.87
C ARG A 586 -16.88 4.64 -2.25
N GLN A 587 -16.17 5.74 -2.51
CA GLN A 587 -15.55 5.98 -3.82
C GLN A 587 -14.20 5.27 -4.06
N HIS A 588 -13.49 4.84 -3.01
CA HIS A 588 -12.38 3.87 -3.08
C HIS A 588 -11.80 3.62 -1.66
N THR A 589 -11.36 2.40 -1.37
CA THR A 589 -10.38 2.11 -0.31
C THR A 589 -9.06 1.68 -0.97
N ALA A 590 -7.94 1.95 -0.30
CA ALA A 590 -6.56 1.82 -0.82
C ALA A 590 -6.08 0.37 -1.04
N HIS A 591 -6.98 -0.61 -1.19
CA HIS A 591 -6.61 -2.01 -1.39
C HIS A 591 -6.88 -2.38 -2.84
N GLY A 592 -5.81 -2.66 -3.59
CA GLY A 592 -5.81 -3.00 -5.03
C GLY A 592 -6.54 -4.29 -5.41
N LEU A 593 -7.79 -4.43 -4.98
CA LEU A 593 -8.74 -5.43 -5.43
C LEU A 593 -9.72 -4.70 -6.35
N ASP A 594 -9.41 -4.66 -7.65
CA ASP A 594 -10.04 -3.84 -8.70
C ASP A 594 -11.58 -4.02 -8.90
N GLN A 595 -12.30 -4.72 -8.02
CA GLN A 595 -13.74 -5.01 -8.15
C GLN A 595 -14.56 -5.05 -6.84
N GLU A 596 -13.95 -4.89 -5.65
CA GLU A 596 -14.71 -4.95 -4.38
C GLU A 596 -15.42 -3.60 -4.09
N ARG A 597 -16.69 -3.65 -3.65
CA ARG A 597 -17.49 -2.47 -3.32
C ARG A 597 -17.68 -2.38 -1.81
N PHE A 598 -17.54 -1.18 -1.27
CA PHE A 598 -17.63 -0.92 0.17
C PHE A 598 -18.80 0.01 0.50
N PHE A 599 -19.51 -0.28 1.58
CA PHE A 599 -20.70 0.44 2.00
C PHE A 599 -20.62 0.89 3.46
N ASP A 600 -21.17 2.07 3.74
CA ASP A 600 -21.39 2.57 5.09
C ASP A 600 -22.88 2.67 5.37
N MET A 601 -23.26 2.34 6.60
CA MET A 601 -24.60 2.54 7.15
C MET A 601 -24.59 3.69 8.16
N HIS A 602 -25.58 4.58 8.04
CA HIS A 602 -25.75 5.65 9.01
C HIS A 602 -26.06 5.06 10.39
N ARG A 603 -25.42 5.57 11.46
CA ARG A 603 -25.57 5.06 12.84
C ARG A 603 -27.03 4.86 13.26
N LEU A 604 -27.90 5.86 13.03
CA LEU A 604 -29.32 5.75 13.38
C LEU A 604 -30.07 4.66 12.59
N VAL A 605 -29.68 4.41 11.34
CA VAL A 605 -30.25 3.32 10.52
C VAL A 605 -29.80 1.97 11.06
N HIS A 606 -28.51 1.86 11.40
CA HIS A 606 -27.93 0.65 12.00
C HIS A 606 -28.56 0.32 13.36
N MET A 607 -28.73 1.33 14.22
CA MET A 607 -29.42 1.18 15.52
C MET A 607 -30.89 0.80 15.35
N ALA A 608 -31.64 1.49 14.48
CA ALA A 608 -33.04 1.16 14.22
C ALA A 608 -33.19 -0.28 13.71
N SER A 609 -32.29 -0.72 12.82
CA SER A 609 -32.26 -2.09 12.31
C SER A 609 -31.94 -3.10 13.42
N ALA A 610 -30.95 -2.82 14.27
CA ALA A 610 -30.58 -3.69 15.39
C ALA A 610 -31.72 -3.82 16.41
N TRP A 611 -32.36 -2.71 16.78
CA TRP A 611 -33.48 -2.74 17.71
C TRP A 611 -34.72 -3.40 17.14
N TRP A 612 -34.97 -3.26 15.84
CA TRP A 612 -36.08 -3.94 15.20
C TRP A 612 -35.89 -5.45 15.32
N LEU A 613 -34.67 -5.94 15.07
CA LEU A 613 -34.32 -7.34 15.28
C LEU A 613 -34.46 -7.78 16.74
N ASP A 614 -34.11 -6.93 17.71
CA ASP A 614 -34.32 -7.24 19.13
C ASP A 614 -35.81 -7.36 19.46
N GLY A 615 -36.63 -6.41 18.99
CA GLY A 615 -38.08 -6.39 19.21
C GLY A 615 -38.79 -7.60 18.60
N HIS A 616 -38.20 -8.19 17.56
CA HIS A 616 -38.69 -9.38 16.88
C HIS A 616 -37.99 -10.69 17.32
N ASN A 617 -37.08 -10.63 18.30
CA ASN A 617 -36.26 -11.76 18.74
C ASN A 617 -35.42 -12.43 17.62
N GLU A 618 -35.10 -11.71 16.56
CA GLU A 618 -34.29 -12.21 15.44
C GLU A 618 -32.81 -11.85 15.57
N ARG A 619 -32.44 -10.97 16.52
CA ARG A 619 -31.07 -10.46 16.66
C ARG A 619 -30.02 -11.56 16.81
N ALA A 620 -30.26 -12.52 17.70
CA ALA A 620 -29.34 -13.63 17.93
C ALA A 620 -29.21 -14.52 16.69
N THR A 621 -30.30 -14.74 15.94
CA THR A 621 -30.29 -15.51 14.69
C THR A 621 -29.43 -14.85 13.62
N TRP A 622 -29.59 -13.54 13.41
CA TRP A 622 -28.79 -12.81 12.42
C TRP A 622 -27.33 -12.64 12.86
N ALA A 623 -27.07 -12.44 14.16
CA ALA A 623 -25.72 -12.42 14.69
C ALA A 623 -25.03 -13.78 14.50
N GLY A 624 -25.73 -14.90 14.70
CA GLY A 624 -25.22 -16.24 14.40
C GLY A 624 -24.89 -16.44 12.92
N ARG A 625 -25.69 -15.88 12.00
CA ARG A 625 -25.37 -15.87 10.56
C ARG A 625 -24.10 -15.06 10.26
N ALA A 626 -23.93 -13.91 10.92
CA ALA A 626 -22.71 -13.10 10.80
C ALA A 626 -21.47 -13.84 11.31
N VAL A 627 -21.56 -14.52 12.47
CA VAL A 627 -20.50 -15.39 12.99
C VAL A 627 -20.12 -16.45 11.96
N ALA A 628 -21.08 -17.23 11.47
CA ALA A 628 -20.82 -18.31 10.52
C ALA A 628 -20.14 -17.77 9.24
N ARG A 629 -20.59 -16.62 8.73
CA ARG A 629 -20.00 -15.99 7.55
C ARG A 629 -18.58 -15.50 7.80
N LEU A 630 -18.29 -14.92 8.96
CA LEU A 630 -16.95 -14.46 9.33
C LEU A 630 -16.00 -15.63 9.60
N GLU A 631 -16.49 -16.74 10.16
CA GLU A 631 -15.69 -17.96 10.33
C GLU A 631 -15.34 -18.63 8.99
N GLU A 632 -16.16 -18.45 7.96
CA GLU A 632 -15.86 -18.89 6.60
C GLU A 632 -14.78 -18.01 5.94
N LEU A 633 -14.87 -16.70 6.13
CA LEU A 633 -14.04 -15.71 5.42
C LEU A 633 -12.73 -15.38 6.11
N VAL A 634 -12.67 -15.46 7.44
CA VAL A 634 -11.48 -15.17 8.25
C VAL A 634 -10.79 -16.49 8.64
N PRO A 635 -9.60 -16.79 8.09
CA PRO A 635 -8.91 -18.04 8.38
C PRO A 635 -8.30 -18.05 9.79
N TYR A 636 -7.75 -19.20 10.20
CA TYR A 636 -6.91 -19.31 11.39
C TYR A 636 -5.49 -18.82 11.11
N GLY A 637 -5.35 -17.54 10.74
CA GLY A 637 -4.10 -16.96 10.28
C GLY A 637 -3.63 -17.48 8.93
N GLY A 638 -2.38 -17.20 8.59
CA GLY A 638 -1.78 -17.58 7.31
C GLY A 638 -1.60 -16.40 6.35
N HIS A 639 -0.93 -16.66 5.22
CA HIS A 639 -0.49 -15.65 4.26
C HIS A 639 -1.31 -15.68 2.96
N GLU A 640 -2.02 -16.79 2.70
CA GLU A 640 -2.90 -16.90 1.55
C GLU A 640 -4.05 -15.90 1.65
N ARG A 641 -4.30 -15.17 0.56
CA ARG A 641 -5.38 -14.16 0.47
C ARG A 641 -5.34 -13.13 1.61
N LYS A 642 -4.13 -12.78 2.10
CA LYS A 642 -3.91 -11.77 3.15
C LYS A 642 -4.72 -10.49 2.94
N ALA A 643 -4.63 -9.93 1.73
CA ALA A 643 -5.37 -8.72 1.35
C ALA A 643 -6.89 -8.90 1.41
N THR A 644 -7.38 -10.12 1.19
CA THR A 644 -8.81 -10.44 1.22
C THR A 644 -9.34 -10.55 2.64
N TRP A 645 -8.72 -11.34 3.52
CA TRP A 645 -9.31 -11.53 4.86
C TRP A 645 -9.05 -10.35 5.81
N THR A 646 -8.06 -9.49 5.53
CA THR A 646 -7.78 -8.30 6.35
C THR A 646 -8.99 -7.36 6.42
N MET A 647 -9.78 -7.25 5.34
CA MET A 647 -10.96 -6.38 5.29
C MET A 647 -12.11 -6.85 6.21
N TYR A 648 -12.10 -8.11 6.65
CA TYR A 648 -13.15 -8.66 7.50
C TYR A 648 -12.84 -8.60 9.01
N LEU A 649 -11.61 -8.22 9.38
CA LEU A 649 -11.15 -8.29 10.77
C LEU A 649 -11.93 -7.33 11.69
N SER A 650 -12.23 -6.11 11.24
CA SER A 650 -13.04 -5.14 11.99
C SER A 650 -14.43 -5.69 12.29
N HIS A 651 -15.07 -6.32 11.29
CA HIS A 651 -16.37 -6.95 11.45
C HIS A 651 -16.33 -8.16 12.39
N ALA A 652 -15.26 -8.96 12.35
CA ALA A 652 -15.06 -10.08 13.29
C ALA A 652 -14.90 -9.60 14.74
N ILE A 653 -14.13 -8.54 14.96
CA ILE A 653 -13.97 -7.91 16.27
C ILE A 653 -15.32 -7.36 16.75
N TYR A 654 -16.05 -6.65 15.89
CA TYR A 654 -17.36 -6.08 16.21
C TYR A 654 -18.36 -7.18 16.64
N VAL A 655 -18.49 -8.24 15.85
CA VAL A 655 -19.40 -9.36 16.16
C VAL A 655 -19.00 -10.07 17.45
N ALA A 656 -17.69 -10.27 17.68
CA ALA A 656 -17.20 -10.83 18.94
C ALA A 656 -17.47 -9.92 20.15
N GLY A 657 -17.62 -8.61 19.94
CA GLY A 657 -17.99 -7.63 20.95
C GLY A 657 -19.46 -7.69 21.41
N LEU A 658 -20.34 -8.35 20.65
CA LEU A 658 -21.78 -8.43 20.94
C LEU A 658 -22.10 -9.46 22.05
N SER A 659 -21.66 -9.18 23.29
CA SER A 659 -21.71 -10.10 24.44
C SER A 659 -23.09 -10.65 24.76
N ASP A 660 -24.14 -9.87 24.53
CA ASP A 660 -25.50 -10.20 24.97
C ASP A 660 -26.27 -11.01 23.91
N THR A 661 -25.71 -11.12 22.70
CA THR A 661 -26.39 -11.74 21.55
C THR A 661 -25.63 -12.92 20.97
N VAL A 662 -24.30 -12.95 21.09
CA VAL A 662 -23.45 -14.02 20.55
C VAL A 662 -22.91 -14.86 21.71
N GLU A 663 -23.00 -16.19 21.57
CA GLU A 663 -22.50 -17.11 22.58
C GLU A 663 -20.98 -16.98 22.79
N ASN A 664 -20.53 -17.16 24.04
CA ASN A 664 -19.12 -17.00 24.42
C ASN A 664 -18.17 -17.91 23.62
N THR A 665 -18.61 -19.10 23.22
CA THR A 665 -17.83 -20.05 22.40
C THR A 665 -17.58 -19.51 21.00
N ALA A 666 -18.62 -18.98 20.34
CA ALA A 666 -18.54 -18.34 19.03
C ALA A 666 -17.68 -17.06 19.09
N ARG A 667 -17.87 -16.23 20.12
CA ARG A 667 -17.04 -15.03 20.36
C ARG A 667 -15.57 -15.40 20.50
N ALA A 668 -15.26 -16.42 21.30
CA ALA A 668 -13.89 -16.90 21.47
C ALA A 668 -13.29 -17.47 20.17
N SER A 669 -14.09 -18.13 19.33
CA SER A 669 -13.66 -18.63 18.02
C SER A 669 -13.22 -17.49 17.10
N LEU A 670 -14.05 -16.43 16.97
CA LEU A 670 -13.72 -15.26 16.17
C LEU A 670 -12.46 -14.55 16.68
N LEU A 671 -12.36 -14.34 17.99
CA LEU A 671 -11.18 -13.71 18.61
C LEU A 671 -9.90 -14.52 18.38
N ASP A 672 -9.95 -15.85 18.43
CA ASP A 672 -8.78 -16.69 18.15
C ASP A 672 -8.32 -16.57 16.69
N ARG A 673 -9.26 -16.52 15.75
CA ARG A 673 -8.96 -16.30 14.31
C ARG A 673 -8.34 -14.93 14.08
N VAL A 674 -8.92 -13.88 14.67
CA VAL A 674 -8.38 -12.51 14.60
C VAL A 674 -6.98 -12.46 15.20
N GLY A 675 -6.76 -13.07 16.38
CA GLY A 675 -5.45 -13.11 17.04
C GLY A 675 -4.37 -13.77 16.18
N ARG A 676 -4.67 -14.92 15.55
CA ARG A 676 -3.73 -15.59 14.62
C ARG A 676 -3.45 -14.77 13.37
N CYS A 677 -4.47 -14.10 12.82
CA CYS A 677 -4.31 -13.20 11.69
C CYS A 677 -3.40 -12.01 12.05
N GLN A 678 -3.62 -11.39 13.21
CA GLN A 678 -2.78 -10.33 13.75
C GLN A 678 -1.34 -10.80 14.00
N ALA A 679 -1.14 -12.00 14.54
CA ALA A 679 0.19 -12.57 14.69
C ALA A 679 0.89 -12.78 13.33
N THR A 680 0.14 -13.19 12.29
CA THR A 680 0.67 -13.30 10.92
C THR A 680 0.98 -11.94 10.29
N LEU A 681 0.29 -10.88 10.75
CA LEU A 681 0.59 -9.50 10.41
C LEU A 681 1.77 -8.92 11.22
N GLY A 682 2.37 -9.67 12.14
CA GLY A 682 3.40 -9.16 13.05
C GLY A 682 2.87 -8.29 14.19
N GLN A 683 1.55 -8.17 14.36
CA GLN A 683 0.88 -7.37 15.38
C GLN A 683 0.74 -8.16 16.70
N TYR A 684 1.87 -8.51 17.31
CA TYR A 684 1.90 -9.47 18.42
C TYR A 684 1.22 -8.99 19.70
N SER A 685 1.17 -7.68 19.95
CA SER A 685 0.45 -7.11 21.11
C SER A 685 -1.07 -7.22 20.92
N ALA A 686 -1.59 -6.85 19.76
CA ALA A 686 -3.01 -7.00 19.44
C ALA A 686 -3.43 -8.48 19.50
N ALA A 687 -2.59 -9.36 18.96
CA ALA A 687 -2.81 -10.81 19.02
C ALA A 687 -2.91 -11.33 20.46
N GLU A 688 -2.01 -10.91 21.36
CA GLU A 688 -2.08 -11.28 22.78
C GLU A 688 -3.43 -10.87 23.39
N THR A 689 -3.88 -9.64 23.15
CA THR A 689 -5.16 -9.14 23.67
C THR A 689 -6.34 -9.99 23.21
N MET A 690 -6.41 -10.30 21.90
CA MET A 690 -7.47 -11.15 21.36
C MET A 690 -7.44 -12.56 21.95
N HIS A 691 -6.26 -13.19 22.04
CA HIS A 691 -6.13 -14.53 22.59
C HIS A 691 -6.44 -14.60 24.10
N ARG A 692 -6.09 -13.57 24.88
CA ARG A 692 -6.45 -13.49 26.31
C ARG A 692 -7.96 -13.37 26.51
N GLN A 693 -8.63 -12.57 25.68
CA GLN A 693 -10.10 -12.48 25.70
C GLN A 693 -10.74 -13.82 25.32
N ALA A 694 -10.26 -14.46 24.25
CA ALA A 694 -10.73 -15.79 23.84
C ALA A 694 -10.53 -16.84 24.95
N LEU A 695 -9.37 -16.83 25.61
CA LEU A 695 -9.07 -17.71 26.74
C LEU A 695 -10.05 -17.49 27.89
N SER A 696 -10.27 -16.23 28.31
CA SER A 696 -11.21 -15.91 29.40
C SER A 696 -12.63 -16.38 29.08
N LEU A 697 -13.09 -16.22 27.83
CA LEU A 697 -14.40 -16.69 27.40
C LEU A 697 -14.50 -18.22 27.44
N ARG A 698 -13.49 -18.94 26.94
CA ARG A 698 -13.46 -20.41 26.94
C ARG A 698 -13.35 -20.99 28.35
N GLU A 699 -12.57 -20.36 29.24
CA GLU A 699 -12.53 -20.76 30.66
C GLU A 699 -13.89 -20.63 31.32
N LYS A 700 -14.63 -19.55 31.05
CA LYS A 700 -15.99 -19.33 31.60
C LYS A 700 -17.01 -20.31 31.05
N SER A 701 -16.96 -20.65 29.75
CA SER A 701 -18.00 -21.47 29.10
C SER A 701 -17.69 -22.97 29.07
N LEU A 702 -16.43 -23.35 28.92
CA LEU A 702 -15.99 -24.74 28.71
C LEU A 702 -15.16 -25.28 29.89
N GLY A 703 -14.67 -24.41 30.77
CA GLY A 703 -13.76 -24.76 31.86
C GLY A 703 -12.29 -24.79 31.43
N LYS A 704 -11.41 -24.93 32.43
CA LYS A 704 -9.95 -24.86 32.26
C LYS A 704 -9.33 -26.08 31.58
N GLU A 705 -10.00 -27.23 31.68
CA GLU A 705 -9.47 -28.52 31.20
C GLU A 705 -9.97 -28.89 29.80
N HIS A 706 -10.74 -28.01 29.15
CA HIS A 706 -11.24 -28.24 27.81
C HIS A 706 -10.16 -28.00 26.74
N VAL A 707 -10.11 -28.85 25.71
CA VAL A 707 -9.09 -28.80 24.63
C VAL A 707 -8.94 -27.39 24.05
N GLN A 708 -10.04 -26.74 23.68
CA GLN A 708 -10.02 -25.38 23.11
C GLN A 708 -9.49 -24.31 24.08
N THR A 709 -9.66 -24.51 25.38
CA THR A 709 -9.08 -23.63 26.41
C THR A 709 -7.55 -23.79 26.43
N LEU A 710 -7.06 -25.02 26.35
CA LEU A 710 -5.63 -25.33 26.28
C LEU A 710 -5.00 -24.76 25.00
N VAL A 711 -5.67 -24.86 23.85
CA VAL A 711 -5.25 -24.21 22.61
C VAL A 711 -5.10 -22.71 22.84
N SER A 712 -6.09 -22.03 23.41
CA SER A 712 -5.99 -20.59 23.69
C SER A 712 -4.86 -20.24 24.65
N MET A 713 -4.59 -21.06 25.68
CA MET A 713 -3.44 -20.85 26.57
C MET A 713 -2.12 -20.89 25.79
N ASN A 714 -1.99 -21.83 24.85
CA ASN A 714 -0.81 -21.95 23.99
C ASN A 714 -0.65 -20.75 23.07
N GLU A 715 -1.74 -20.28 22.44
CA GLU A 715 -1.69 -19.11 21.56
C GLU A 715 -1.33 -17.82 22.32
N VAL A 716 -1.82 -17.63 23.55
CA VAL A 716 -1.36 -16.52 24.41
C VAL A 716 0.14 -16.67 24.70
N GLY A 717 0.60 -17.86 25.07
CA GLY A 717 2.02 -18.12 25.32
C GLY A 717 2.91 -17.79 24.12
N LEU A 718 2.49 -18.17 22.92
CA LEU A 718 3.18 -17.83 21.67
C LEU A 718 3.19 -16.33 21.38
N ALA A 719 2.04 -15.65 21.51
CA ALA A 719 1.95 -14.20 21.30
C ALA A 719 2.87 -13.42 22.28
N VAL A 720 2.91 -13.84 23.54
CA VAL A 720 3.80 -13.28 24.58
C VAL A 720 5.28 -13.56 24.24
N SER A 721 5.60 -14.76 23.75
CA SER A 721 6.95 -15.10 23.28
C SER A 721 7.39 -14.22 22.11
N ASN A 722 6.51 -13.98 21.13
CA ASN A 722 6.81 -13.15 19.96
C ASN A 722 7.04 -11.66 20.32
N GLN A 723 6.62 -11.23 21.50
CA GLN A 723 6.96 -9.91 22.06
C GLN A 723 8.27 -9.90 22.85
N GLY A 724 8.99 -11.02 22.93
CA GLY A 724 10.26 -11.12 23.66
C GLY A 724 10.14 -11.38 25.16
N LYS A 725 8.92 -11.62 25.68
CA LYS A 725 8.65 -11.87 27.11
C LYS A 725 8.75 -13.37 27.44
N TYR A 726 9.93 -13.95 27.24
CA TYR A 726 10.09 -15.41 27.19
C TYR A 726 9.82 -16.15 28.51
N GLU A 727 10.09 -15.54 29.66
CA GLU A 727 9.87 -16.14 30.99
C GLU A 727 8.37 -16.28 31.29
N ALA A 728 7.60 -15.24 30.96
CA ALA A 728 6.14 -15.27 31.10
C ALA A 728 5.52 -16.29 30.14
N ALA A 729 6.02 -16.36 28.90
CA ALA A 729 5.62 -17.37 27.92
C ALA A 729 5.93 -18.80 28.41
N GLU A 730 7.12 -19.05 28.96
CA GLU A 730 7.50 -20.37 29.48
C GLU A 730 6.56 -20.82 30.60
N ALA A 731 6.26 -19.95 31.56
CA ALA A 731 5.37 -20.28 32.68
C ALA A 731 3.99 -20.71 32.18
N MET A 732 3.42 -19.97 31.22
CA MET A 732 2.11 -20.26 30.66
C MET A 732 2.09 -21.55 29.83
N ILE A 733 3.06 -21.75 28.94
CA ILE A 733 3.11 -22.94 28.08
C ILE A 733 3.42 -24.21 28.91
N ARG A 734 4.22 -24.12 29.98
CA ARG A 734 4.42 -25.26 30.90
C ARG A 734 3.13 -25.67 31.58
N GLN A 735 2.31 -24.71 31.99
CA GLN A 735 1.00 -24.98 32.57
C GLN A 735 0.08 -25.66 31.54
N ALA A 736 0.03 -25.13 30.31
CA ALA A 736 -0.75 -25.73 29.22
C ALA A 736 -0.27 -27.15 28.87
N LEU A 737 1.04 -27.40 28.89
CA LEU A 737 1.61 -28.72 28.63
C LEU A 737 1.22 -29.72 29.71
N ALA A 738 1.34 -29.35 30.99
CA ALA A 738 0.98 -30.22 32.10
C ALA A 738 -0.50 -30.64 32.00
N LEU A 739 -1.40 -29.69 31.73
CA LEU A 739 -2.83 -29.96 31.55
C LEU A 739 -3.09 -30.81 30.29
N SER A 740 -2.40 -30.54 29.18
CA SER A 740 -2.56 -31.32 27.94
C SER A 740 -2.07 -32.76 28.09
N GLU A 741 -0.95 -32.98 28.78
CA GLU A 741 -0.45 -34.33 29.07
C GLU A 741 -1.42 -35.11 29.96
N THR A 742 -2.01 -34.48 30.98
CA THR A 742 -2.97 -35.14 31.88
C THR A 742 -4.31 -35.44 31.20
N MET A 743 -4.80 -34.53 30.37
CA MET A 743 -6.15 -34.62 29.79
C MET A 743 -6.17 -35.38 28.45
N LEU A 744 -5.14 -35.20 27.62
CA LEU A 744 -5.11 -35.70 26.23
C LEU A 744 -4.06 -36.78 26.01
N GLY A 745 -3.08 -36.90 26.90
CA GLY A 745 -1.97 -37.85 26.80
C GLY A 745 -0.76 -37.33 26.00
N ARG A 746 0.34 -38.11 25.99
CA ARG A 746 1.65 -37.71 25.43
C ARG A 746 1.70 -37.64 23.90
N GLU A 747 0.84 -38.40 23.23
CA GLU A 747 0.83 -38.55 21.77
C GLU A 747 -0.23 -37.68 21.10
N HIS A 748 -1.07 -36.99 21.86
CA HIS A 748 -2.12 -36.15 21.28
C HIS A 748 -1.50 -34.97 20.49
N PRO A 749 -1.99 -34.66 19.27
CA PRO A 749 -1.43 -33.61 18.42
C PRO A 749 -1.26 -32.26 19.13
N GLU A 750 -2.23 -31.87 19.96
CA GLU A 750 -2.14 -30.61 20.73
C GLU A 750 -1.04 -30.62 21.79
N THR A 751 -0.85 -31.75 22.48
CA THR A 751 0.28 -31.92 23.42
C THR A 751 1.61 -31.78 22.68
N LEU A 752 1.73 -32.39 21.49
CA LEU A 752 2.94 -32.29 20.66
C LEU A 752 3.20 -30.88 20.12
N THR A 753 2.14 -30.14 19.79
CA THR A 753 2.23 -28.70 19.44
C THR A 753 2.74 -27.91 20.64
N THR A 754 2.16 -28.13 21.81
CA THR A 754 2.57 -27.49 23.07
C THR A 754 4.05 -27.74 23.39
N MET A 755 4.52 -28.98 23.25
CA MET A 755 5.93 -29.34 23.45
C MET A 755 6.85 -28.60 22.47
N SER A 756 6.43 -28.44 21.21
CA SER A 756 7.22 -27.71 20.21
C SER A 756 7.32 -26.22 20.53
N ASN A 757 6.22 -25.62 20.99
CA ASN A 757 6.17 -24.22 21.38
C ASN A 757 7.03 -23.96 22.63
N LEU A 758 6.97 -24.87 23.62
CA LEU A 758 7.84 -24.78 24.80
C LEU A 758 9.33 -24.87 24.43
N ALA A 759 9.69 -25.78 23.52
CA ALA A 759 11.06 -25.89 23.04
C ALA A 759 11.55 -24.62 22.33
N LEU A 760 10.67 -23.95 21.57
CA LEU A 760 10.97 -22.67 20.93
C LEU A 760 11.19 -21.54 21.96
N VAL A 761 10.35 -21.46 22.99
CA VAL A 761 10.54 -20.48 24.09
C VAL A 761 11.85 -20.72 24.84
N LEU A 762 12.17 -21.99 25.15
CA LEU A 762 13.42 -22.37 25.80
C LEU A 762 14.64 -22.01 24.94
N TYR A 763 14.52 -22.17 23.61
CA TYR A 763 15.52 -21.73 22.66
C TYR A 763 15.76 -20.21 22.74
N HIS A 764 14.71 -19.40 22.75
CA HIS A 764 14.84 -17.95 22.85
C HIS A 764 15.47 -17.47 24.16
N GLN A 765 15.32 -18.24 25.25
CA GLN A 765 16.01 -18.00 26.52
C GLN A 765 17.47 -18.48 26.55
N GLY A 766 17.97 -19.10 25.49
CA GLY A 766 19.33 -19.65 25.43
C GLY A 766 19.51 -21.01 26.11
N LYS A 767 18.42 -21.69 26.52
CA LYS A 767 18.45 -23.03 27.14
C LYS A 767 18.52 -24.13 26.08
N TYR A 768 19.57 -24.12 25.26
CA TYR A 768 19.65 -24.90 24.01
C TYR A 768 19.67 -26.42 24.21
N GLU A 769 20.29 -26.93 25.26
CA GLU A 769 20.39 -28.38 25.53
C GLU A 769 19.01 -28.96 25.89
N VAL A 770 18.25 -28.24 26.71
CA VAL A 770 16.89 -28.63 27.09
C VAL A 770 15.96 -28.55 25.87
N ALA A 771 16.09 -27.50 25.06
CA ALA A 771 15.34 -27.34 23.82
C ALA A 771 15.67 -28.44 22.79
N GLU A 772 16.92 -28.89 22.69
CA GLU A 772 17.32 -29.99 21.80
C GLU A 772 16.66 -31.30 22.24
N ALA A 773 16.77 -31.64 23.52
CA ALA A 773 16.19 -32.88 24.06
C ALA A 773 14.67 -32.94 23.81
N MET A 774 13.98 -31.83 24.09
CA MET A 774 12.54 -31.71 23.88
C MET A 774 12.16 -31.79 22.39
N ASN A 775 12.87 -31.10 21.49
CA ASN A 775 12.60 -31.17 20.05
C ASN A 775 12.85 -32.58 19.48
N ARG A 776 13.90 -33.29 19.92
CA ARG A 776 14.16 -34.67 19.47
C ARG A 776 13.05 -35.63 19.91
N GLN A 777 12.62 -35.54 21.16
CA GLN A 777 11.51 -36.33 21.67
C GLN A 777 10.22 -36.02 20.91
N THR A 778 9.90 -34.74 20.74
CA THR A 778 8.68 -34.30 20.05
C THR A 778 8.69 -34.70 18.58
N LEU A 779 9.84 -34.63 17.91
CA LEU A 779 9.99 -35.03 16.51
C LEU A 779 9.70 -36.52 16.33
N ALA A 780 10.28 -37.37 17.19
CA ALA A 780 10.04 -38.81 17.14
C ALA A 780 8.56 -39.15 17.32
N LEU A 781 7.86 -38.48 18.24
CA LEU A 781 6.42 -38.66 18.45
C LEU A 781 5.58 -38.12 17.27
N LYS A 782 5.94 -36.97 16.70
CA LYS A 782 5.22 -36.44 15.53
C LYS A 782 5.43 -37.28 14.28
N GLU A 783 6.61 -37.87 14.09
CA GLU A 783 6.87 -38.80 12.99
C GLU A 783 6.01 -40.06 13.08
N THR A 784 5.75 -40.58 14.29
CA THR A 784 4.89 -41.75 14.48
C THR A 784 3.40 -41.40 14.38
N VAL A 785 2.97 -40.27 14.96
CA VAL A 785 1.55 -39.89 15.04
C VAL A 785 1.05 -39.18 13.78
N LEU A 786 1.82 -38.25 13.23
CA LEU A 786 1.42 -37.37 12.11
C LEU A 786 2.12 -37.73 10.79
N GLY A 787 3.31 -38.35 10.85
CA GLY A 787 4.13 -38.72 9.69
C GLY A 787 5.29 -37.76 9.41
N ARG A 788 6.22 -38.19 8.54
CA ARG A 788 7.48 -37.49 8.19
C ARG A 788 7.29 -36.19 7.39
N GLU A 789 6.21 -36.10 6.61
CA GLU A 789 5.93 -34.97 5.71
C GLU A 789 4.88 -33.99 6.27
N HIS A 790 4.29 -34.28 7.44
CA HIS A 790 3.26 -33.43 8.01
C HIS A 790 3.82 -32.03 8.37
N PRO A 791 3.12 -30.92 8.06
CA PRO A 791 3.62 -29.55 8.32
C PRO A 791 4.14 -29.34 9.74
N SER A 792 3.40 -29.79 10.76
CA SER A 792 3.83 -29.69 12.16
C SER A 792 5.10 -30.49 12.51
N THR A 793 5.39 -31.58 11.78
CA THR A 793 6.64 -32.35 11.91
C THR A 793 7.79 -31.54 11.30
N LEU A 794 7.57 -30.96 10.12
CA LEU A 794 8.56 -30.12 9.42
C LEU A 794 8.92 -28.85 10.22
N THR A 795 7.96 -28.25 10.93
CA THR A 795 8.23 -27.14 11.85
C THR A 795 9.13 -27.60 13.01
N THR A 796 8.89 -28.76 13.61
CA THR A 796 9.77 -29.30 14.67
C THR A 796 11.18 -29.60 14.15
N MET A 797 11.32 -30.10 12.91
CA MET A 797 12.65 -30.25 12.28
C MET A 797 13.38 -28.91 12.11
N SER A 798 12.65 -27.87 11.68
CA SER A 798 13.21 -26.52 11.54
C SER A 798 13.69 -25.97 12.90
N ASN A 799 12.89 -26.17 13.96
CA ASN A 799 13.24 -25.75 15.32
C ASN A 799 14.47 -26.50 15.85
N LEU A 800 14.56 -27.81 15.58
CA LEU A 800 15.74 -28.60 15.96
C LEU A 800 17.01 -28.10 15.23
N ALA A 801 16.90 -27.76 13.94
CA ALA A 801 18.02 -27.20 13.19
C ALA A 801 18.51 -25.85 13.76
N LEU A 802 17.60 -24.98 14.18
CA LEU A 802 17.91 -23.71 14.86
C LEU A 802 18.67 -23.92 16.18
N VAL A 803 18.25 -24.90 16.97
CA VAL A 803 18.90 -25.25 18.24
C VAL A 803 20.31 -25.79 17.98
N LEU A 804 20.47 -26.71 17.02
CA LEU A 804 21.77 -27.27 16.64
C LEU A 804 22.74 -26.19 16.16
N ASP A 805 22.25 -25.25 15.34
CA ASP A 805 23.04 -24.09 14.89
C ASP A 805 23.53 -23.24 16.07
N SER A 806 22.66 -22.96 17.04
CA SER A 806 23.02 -22.12 18.21
C SER A 806 23.98 -22.81 19.19
N GLN A 807 24.05 -24.14 19.16
CA GLN A 807 25.09 -24.90 19.87
C GLN A 807 26.40 -25.04 19.08
N GLY A 808 26.51 -24.46 17.89
CA GLY A 808 27.71 -24.56 17.04
C GLY A 808 27.81 -25.84 16.22
N LYS A 809 26.77 -26.69 16.20
CA LYS A 809 26.71 -27.94 15.42
C LYS A 809 26.30 -27.65 13.96
N TYR A 810 27.07 -26.81 13.27
CA TYR A 810 26.67 -26.21 11.97
C TYR A 810 26.40 -27.23 10.85
N GLU A 811 27.19 -28.30 10.76
CA GLU A 811 26.99 -29.32 9.70
C GLU A 811 25.70 -30.11 9.89
N ALA A 812 25.37 -30.47 11.14
CA ALA A 812 24.11 -31.14 11.45
C ALA A 812 22.91 -30.22 11.19
N ALA A 813 23.04 -28.93 11.52
CA ALA A 813 22.03 -27.92 11.24
C ALA A 813 21.83 -27.68 9.73
N GLU A 814 22.92 -27.65 8.94
CA GLU A 814 22.84 -27.53 7.48
C GLU A 814 22.12 -28.74 6.87
N ALA A 815 22.52 -29.96 7.25
CA ALA A 815 21.92 -31.19 6.74
C ALA A 815 20.41 -31.24 7.04
N MET A 816 20.02 -30.88 8.26
CA MET A 816 18.62 -30.85 8.67
C MET A 816 17.83 -29.78 7.91
N ASN A 817 18.33 -28.54 7.83
CA ASN A 817 17.68 -27.47 7.09
C ASN A 817 17.50 -27.79 5.60
N ARG A 818 18.51 -28.40 4.94
CA ARG A 818 18.39 -28.82 3.54
C ARG A 818 17.31 -29.89 3.35
N GLN A 819 17.28 -30.90 4.21
CA GLN A 819 16.25 -31.93 4.15
C GLN A 819 14.86 -31.34 4.38
N THR A 820 14.70 -30.50 5.41
CA THR A 820 13.42 -29.87 5.72
C THR A 820 12.97 -28.89 4.63
N LEU A 821 13.89 -28.17 4.00
CA LEU A 821 13.58 -27.25 2.91
C LEU A 821 12.96 -27.99 1.73
N VAL A 822 13.57 -29.10 1.29
CA VAL A 822 13.02 -29.92 0.20
C VAL A 822 11.61 -30.40 0.52
N LEU A 823 11.39 -30.90 1.75
CA LEU A 823 10.06 -31.37 2.16
C LEU A 823 9.04 -30.22 2.25
N LYS A 824 9.42 -29.05 2.76
CA LYS A 824 8.54 -27.88 2.82
C LYS A 824 8.23 -27.32 1.42
N GLU A 825 9.20 -27.30 0.50
CA GLU A 825 8.97 -26.91 -0.89
C GLU A 825 7.97 -27.84 -1.58
N THR A 826 8.02 -29.15 -1.31
CA THR A 826 7.08 -30.12 -1.89
C THR A 826 5.69 -30.07 -1.25
N VAL A 827 5.60 -29.88 0.07
CA VAL A 827 4.34 -29.97 0.83
C VAL A 827 3.60 -28.63 0.88
N LEU A 828 4.34 -27.53 1.13
CA LEU A 828 3.78 -26.20 1.36
C LEU A 828 3.99 -25.25 0.17
N GLY A 829 4.98 -25.54 -0.69
CA GLY A 829 5.37 -24.70 -1.81
C GLY A 829 6.55 -23.78 -1.51
N ARG A 830 7.12 -23.20 -2.57
CA ARG A 830 8.34 -22.37 -2.55
C ARG A 830 8.15 -21.01 -1.85
N GLU A 831 6.94 -20.44 -1.86
CA GLU A 831 6.65 -19.10 -1.32
C GLU A 831 6.03 -19.10 0.09
N HIS A 832 5.74 -20.27 0.65
CA HIS A 832 5.12 -20.38 1.96
C HIS A 832 6.05 -19.80 3.06
N PRO A 833 5.57 -18.98 4.02
CA PRO A 833 6.36 -18.36 5.07
C PRO A 833 7.25 -19.35 5.82
N GLU A 834 6.73 -20.52 6.20
CA GLU A 834 7.52 -21.58 6.82
C GLU A 834 8.68 -22.10 5.94
N THR A 835 8.52 -22.15 4.62
CA THR A 835 9.59 -22.48 3.67
C THR A 835 10.63 -21.36 3.66
N LEU A 836 10.19 -20.11 3.59
CA LEU A 836 11.05 -18.92 3.63
C LEU A 836 11.84 -18.80 4.94
N THR A 837 11.23 -19.17 6.08
CA THR A 837 11.91 -19.25 7.37
C THR A 837 13.04 -20.29 7.33
N THR A 838 12.78 -21.49 6.78
CA THR A 838 13.83 -22.52 6.62
C THR A 838 14.94 -22.06 5.66
N MET A 839 14.63 -21.33 4.58
CA MET A 839 15.65 -20.73 3.71
C MET A 839 16.52 -19.72 4.47
N GLY A 840 15.91 -18.84 5.27
CA GLY A 840 16.64 -17.90 6.12
C GLY A 840 17.54 -18.59 7.14
N ASN A 841 17.06 -19.66 7.76
CA ASN A 841 17.84 -20.47 8.72
C ASN A 841 19.02 -21.15 8.05
N LEU A 842 18.84 -21.68 6.84
CA LEU A 842 19.93 -22.26 6.05
C LEU A 842 20.98 -21.19 5.69
N ALA A 843 20.55 -20.00 5.27
CA ALA A 843 21.46 -18.89 4.98
C ALA A 843 22.27 -18.45 6.22
N LEU A 844 21.65 -18.45 7.40
CA LEU A 844 22.30 -18.17 8.68
C LEU A 844 23.42 -19.19 8.97
N VAL A 845 23.14 -20.48 8.82
CA VAL A 845 24.11 -21.57 9.03
C VAL A 845 25.27 -21.47 8.03
N LEU A 846 24.98 -21.23 6.75
CA LEU A 846 26.02 -21.06 5.72
C LEU A 846 26.96 -19.89 6.04
N ASN A 847 26.41 -18.78 6.52
CA ASN A 847 27.21 -17.63 6.97
C ASN A 847 28.13 -17.99 8.15
N ARG A 848 27.64 -18.75 9.13
CA ARG A 848 28.46 -19.17 10.30
C ARG A 848 29.59 -20.14 9.90
N GLN A 849 29.42 -20.90 8.83
CA GLN A 849 30.47 -21.73 8.25
C GLN A 849 31.45 -20.97 7.32
N GLY A 850 31.28 -19.67 7.12
CA GLY A 850 32.14 -18.89 6.21
C GLY A 850 31.78 -19.00 4.72
N LYS A 851 30.67 -19.67 4.38
CA LYS A 851 30.16 -19.80 3.00
C LYS A 851 29.36 -18.54 2.60
N TYR A 852 30.01 -17.37 2.62
CA TYR A 852 29.34 -16.06 2.55
C TYR A 852 28.57 -15.81 1.24
N GLU A 853 29.11 -16.22 0.09
CA GLU A 853 28.44 -16.02 -1.21
C GLU A 853 27.13 -16.81 -1.31
N ALA A 854 27.14 -18.07 -0.86
CA ALA A 854 25.93 -18.90 -0.82
C ALA A 854 24.89 -18.33 0.16
N ALA A 855 25.35 -17.81 1.31
CA ALA A 855 24.49 -17.15 2.27
C ALA A 855 23.89 -15.84 1.74
N GLU A 856 24.66 -15.03 0.98
CA GLU A 856 24.16 -13.81 0.35
C GLU A 856 23.07 -14.13 -0.68
N ALA A 857 23.36 -15.06 -1.60
CA ALA A 857 22.41 -15.45 -2.65
C ALA A 857 21.08 -15.93 -2.04
N MET A 858 21.15 -16.78 -1.01
CA MET A 858 19.96 -17.30 -0.32
C MET A 858 19.20 -16.21 0.44
N ASN A 859 19.89 -15.30 1.13
CA ASN A 859 19.25 -14.18 1.83
C ASN A 859 18.58 -13.20 0.85
N ARG A 860 19.21 -12.87 -0.29
CA ARG A 860 18.60 -11.98 -1.31
C ARG A 860 17.32 -12.60 -1.88
N GLN A 861 17.37 -13.89 -2.22
CA GLN A 861 16.19 -14.61 -2.70
C GLN A 861 15.09 -14.66 -1.63
N THR A 862 15.44 -14.99 -0.39
CA THR A 862 14.47 -15.09 0.73
C THR A 862 13.86 -13.72 1.03
N LEU A 863 14.66 -12.65 1.01
CA LEU A 863 14.20 -11.29 1.24
C LEU A 863 13.19 -10.86 0.17
N ALA A 864 13.51 -11.08 -1.11
CA ALA A 864 12.59 -10.75 -2.20
C ALA A 864 11.22 -11.46 -2.06
N LEU A 865 11.23 -12.76 -1.71
CA LEU A 865 10.01 -13.52 -1.49
C LEU A 865 9.25 -13.09 -0.21
N LYS A 866 9.95 -12.80 0.88
CA LYS A 866 9.31 -12.30 2.11
C LYS A 866 8.70 -10.90 1.91
N GLU A 867 9.36 -10.03 1.14
CA GLU A 867 8.83 -8.71 0.78
C GLU A 867 7.52 -8.81 -0.02
N THR A 868 7.35 -9.82 -0.88
CA THR A 868 6.11 -10.06 -1.63
C THR A 868 5.03 -10.75 -0.81
N VAL A 869 5.40 -11.75 0.00
CA VAL A 869 4.42 -12.61 0.71
C VAL A 869 3.98 -11.98 2.04
N LEU A 870 4.92 -11.57 2.87
CA LEU A 870 4.63 -11.05 4.21
C LEU A 870 4.49 -9.54 4.20
N GLY A 871 5.19 -8.88 3.28
CA GLY A 871 5.31 -7.43 3.23
C GLY A 871 6.71 -6.99 3.61
N ARG A 872 7.06 -5.78 3.20
CA ARG A 872 8.41 -5.24 3.29
C ARG A 872 8.90 -4.95 4.72
N GLU A 873 7.98 -4.79 5.68
CA GLU A 873 8.28 -4.37 7.07
C GLU A 873 7.85 -5.38 8.13
N HIS A 874 7.35 -6.55 7.70
CA HIS A 874 7.05 -7.65 8.60
C HIS A 874 8.32 -8.05 9.39
N PRO A 875 8.22 -8.39 10.70
CA PRO A 875 9.38 -8.74 11.53
C PRO A 875 10.36 -9.73 10.88
N GLU A 876 9.82 -10.79 10.25
CA GLU A 876 10.61 -11.80 9.55
C GLU A 876 11.33 -11.30 8.29
N THR A 877 10.76 -10.32 7.60
CA THR A 877 11.39 -9.67 6.44
C THR A 877 12.57 -8.82 6.92
N LEU A 878 12.38 -8.05 7.99
CA LEU A 878 13.43 -7.24 8.61
C LEU A 878 14.57 -8.11 9.18
N THR A 879 14.25 -9.25 9.80
CA THR A 879 15.26 -10.21 10.26
C THR A 879 16.11 -10.75 9.11
N THR A 880 15.49 -11.03 7.97
CA THR A 880 16.21 -11.48 6.76
C THR A 880 17.09 -10.36 6.20
N MET A 881 16.62 -9.12 6.25
CA MET A 881 17.39 -7.93 5.85
C MET A 881 18.63 -7.73 6.74
N GLY A 882 18.48 -7.81 8.07
CA GLY A 882 19.60 -7.73 9.00
C GLY A 882 20.59 -8.89 8.84
N ASN A 883 20.10 -10.09 8.50
CA ASN A 883 20.96 -11.23 8.16
C ASN A 883 21.76 -11.01 6.88
N LEU A 884 21.14 -10.46 5.84
CA LEU A 884 21.82 -10.07 4.61
C LEU A 884 22.89 -8.99 4.90
N ALA A 885 22.54 -7.96 5.67
CA ALA A 885 23.47 -6.92 6.09
C ALA A 885 24.70 -7.49 6.79
N ARG A 886 24.50 -8.47 7.68
CA ARG A 886 25.58 -9.17 8.40
C ARG A 886 26.50 -9.95 7.46
N VAL A 887 25.95 -10.60 6.44
CA VAL A 887 26.73 -11.32 5.42
C VAL A 887 27.56 -10.34 4.61
N LEU A 888 26.98 -9.23 4.16
CA LEU A 888 27.67 -8.19 3.39
C LEU A 888 28.82 -7.56 4.20
N ASN A 889 28.60 -7.29 5.49
CA ASN A 889 29.66 -6.79 6.39
C ASN A 889 30.86 -7.75 6.46
N ARG A 890 30.60 -9.06 6.56
CA ARG A 890 31.65 -10.09 6.61
C ARG A 890 32.40 -10.27 5.29
N GLN A 891 31.80 -9.86 4.18
CA GLN A 891 32.45 -9.83 2.87
C GLN A 891 33.22 -8.52 2.59
N GLY A 892 33.21 -7.55 3.50
CA GLY A 892 33.81 -6.23 3.29
C GLY A 892 32.94 -5.27 2.47
N LYS A 893 31.69 -5.62 2.14
CA LYS A 893 30.72 -4.76 1.45
C LYS A 893 30.03 -3.83 2.46
N TYR A 894 30.81 -2.95 3.09
CA TYR A 894 30.37 -2.15 4.24
C TYR A 894 29.25 -1.16 3.91
N GLU A 895 29.29 -0.50 2.75
CA GLU A 895 28.27 0.51 2.39
C GLU A 895 26.89 -0.12 2.20
N ASP A 896 26.80 -1.22 1.44
CA ASP A 896 25.55 -1.96 1.25
C ASP A 896 25.02 -2.53 2.57
N SER A 897 25.92 -2.99 3.45
CA SER A 897 25.56 -3.50 4.77
C SER A 897 24.91 -2.42 5.64
N LEU A 898 25.52 -1.22 5.70
CA LEU A 898 25.01 -0.13 6.51
C LEU A 898 23.64 0.35 6.04
N VAL A 899 23.38 0.44 4.73
CA VAL A 899 22.06 0.82 4.20
C VAL A 899 20.97 -0.16 4.66
N LEU A 900 21.26 -1.46 4.63
CA LEU A 900 20.31 -2.49 5.08
C LEU A 900 20.12 -2.46 6.60
N TYR A 901 21.20 -2.26 7.37
CA TYR A 901 21.10 -2.13 8.81
C TYR A 901 20.36 -0.84 9.22
N GLU A 902 20.58 0.29 8.56
CA GLU A 902 19.85 1.54 8.82
C GLU A 902 18.36 1.34 8.65
N ARG A 903 17.94 0.68 7.55
CA ARG A 903 16.53 0.36 7.31
C ARG A 903 15.97 -0.61 8.36
N ALA A 904 16.70 -1.67 8.69
CA ALA A 904 16.26 -2.64 9.70
C ALA A 904 16.22 -2.03 11.12
N CYS A 905 17.21 -1.24 11.51
CA CYS A 905 17.28 -0.54 12.80
C CYS A 905 16.27 0.60 12.93
N ALA A 906 15.85 1.22 11.83
CA ALA A 906 14.75 2.17 11.84
C ALA A 906 13.41 1.46 12.08
N ALA A 907 13.19 0.32 11.41
CA ALA A 907 11.91 -0.38 11.43
C ALA A 907 11.70 -1.28 12.65
N PHE A 908 12.73 -1.95 13.19
CA PHE A 908 12.55 -2.86 14.33
C PHE A 908 12.01 -2.22 15.62
N PRO A 909 12.46 -1.04 16.08
CA PRO A 909 11.91 -0.39 17.27
C PRO A 909 10.44 -0.04 17.13
N ILE A 910 10.05 0.26 15.90
CA ILE A 910 8.68 0.54 15.55
C ILE A 910 7.90 -0.78 15.59
N VAL A 911 8.30 -1.78 14.81
CA VAL A 911 7.59 -3.06 14.67
C VAL A 911 7.61 -3.92 15.96
N LEU A 912 8.68 -3.99 16.74
CA LEU A 912 8.71 -4.91 17.89
C LEU A 912 8.78 -4.18 19.23
N GLY A 913 8.90 -2.85 19.21
CA GLY A 913 9.28 -2.06 20.37
C GLY A 913 10.80 -1.95 20.52
N THR A 914 11.23 -0.88 21.20
CA THR A 914 12.65 -0.56 21.45
C THR A 914 13.36 -1.61 22.27
N ASP A 915 12.66 -2.21 23.23
CA ASP A 915 13.24 -3.16 24.19
C ASP A 915 13.26 -4.60 23.69
N HIS A 916 12.66 -4.88 22.53
CA HIS A 916 12.60 -6.23 21.99
C HIS A 916 14.02 -6.79 21.73
N PRO A 917 14.30 -8.06 22.09
CA PRO A 917 15.62 -8.66 21.91
C PRO A 917 16.17 -8.55 20.48
N THR A 918 15.33 -8.76 19.47
CA THR A 918 15.70 -8.63 18.04
C THR A 918 16.07 -7.19 17.67
N THR A 919 15.34 -6.19 18.17
CA THR A 919 15.64 -4.77 17.96
C THR A 919 17.02 -4.43 18.50
N ARG A 920 17.29 -4.84 19.74
CA ARG A 920 18.57 -4.62 20.41
C ARG A 920 19.72 -5.31 19.69
N ALA A 921 19.52 -6.56 19.25
CA ALA A 921 20.51 -7.31 18.48
C ALA A 921 20.83 -6.62 17.15
N CYS A 922 19.81 -6.09 16.44
CA CYS A 922 20.02 -5.35 15.20
C CYS A 922 20.89 -4.10 15.43
N HIS A 923 20.59 -3.29 16.45
CA HIS A 923 21.39 -2.11 16.80
C HIS A 923 22.83 -2.45 17.20
N GLN A 924 23.03 -3.55 17.93
CA GLN A 924 24.37 -4.02 18.27
C GLN A 924 25.16 -4.37 17.00
N HIS A 925 24.57 -5.17 16.10
CA HIS A 925 25.22 -5.53 14.85
C HIS A 925 25.48 -4.35 13.92
N TYR A 926 24.58 -3.37 13.89
CA TYR A 926 24.80 -2.12 13.17
C TYR A 926 25.99 -1.34 13.73
N SER A 927 26.12 -1.27 15.06
CA SER A 927 27.27 -0.62 15.73
C SER A 927 28.58 -1.33 15.42
N GLU A 928 28.58 -2.66 15.39
CA GLU A 928 29.72 -3.49 14.98
C GLU A 928 30.11 -3.25 13.51
N ALA A 929 29.13 -3.11 12.61
CA ALA A 929 29.37 -2.79 11.20
C ALA A 929 29.97 -1.39 11.01
N LEU A 930 29.47 -0.38 11.74
CA LEU A 930 30.03 0.98 11.75
C LEU A 930 31.48 0.98 12.25
N ALA A 931 31.81 0.20 13.28
CA ALA A 931 33.17 0.05 13.78
C ALA A 931 34.09 -0.60 12.72
N SER A 932 33.59 -1.62 12.02
CA SER A 932 34.32 -2.33 10.97
C SER A 932 34.67 -1.40 9.80
N GLN A 933 33.71 -0.59 9.32
CA GLN A 933 33.94 0.39 8.26
C GLN A 933 34.97 1.48 8.68
N ARG A 934 34.93 1.92 9.94
CA ARG A 934 35.89 2.89 10.46
C ARG A 934 37.31 2.33 10.50
N GLN A 935 37.47 1.07 10.88
CA GLN A 935 38.77 0.41 10.85
C GLN A 935 39.30 0.28 9.42
N ASP A 936 38.45 -0.12 8.48
CA ASP A 936 38.83 -0.28 7.07
C ASP A 936 39.31 1.03 6.42
N ARG A 937 38.58 2.14 6.66
CA ARG A 937 39.00 3.48 6.22
C ARG A 937 40.31 3.96 6.83
N VAL A 938 40.62 3.54 8.07
CA VAL A 938 41.88 3.88 8.73
C VAL A 938 43.04 3.08 8.12
N THR A 939 42.83 1.79 7.81
CA THR A 939 43.83 0.96 7.11
C THR A 939 44.10 1.46 5.68
N GLU A 940 43.07 1.84 4.92
CA GLU A 940 43.26 2.44 3.58
C GLU A 940 44.02 3.77 3.63
N SER A 941 43.85 4.56 4.70
CA SER A 941 44.57 5.83 4.88
C SER A 941 46.05 5.65 5.23
N HIS A 942 46.44 4.49 5.76
CA HIS A 942 47.82 4.18 6.12
C HIS A 942 48.63 3.55 4.98
N ASP A 943 47.97 2.96 3.97
CA ASP A 943 48.62 2.31 2.82
C ASP A 943 48.78 3.24 1.58
N ALA A 944 48.45 4.54 1.70
CA ALA A 944 48.74 5.52 0.65
C ALA A 944 50.26 5.86 0.58
N PRO A 945 50.96 5.65 -0.55
CA PRO A 945 52.39 5.87 -0.63
C PRO A 945 52.74 7.36 -0.55
N ASN A 946 53.53 7.69 0.46
CA ASN A 946 54.10 8.99 0.74
C ASN A 946 54.99 9.44 -0.44
N SER A 947 54.45 10.25 -1.37
CA SER A 947 55.21 10.80 -2.50
C SER A 947 55.19 12.34 -2.50
N GLY A 948 56.32 12.89 -2.01
CA GLY A 948 56.96 14.05 -2.63
C GLY A 948 56.50 15.46 -2.25
N LEU A 949 56.99 15.99 -1.12
CA LEU A 949 57.14 17.44 -0.94
C LEU A 949 58.61 17.84 -1.08
N SER A 950 58.95 18.20 -2.32
CA SER A 950 60.18 18.88 -2.72
C SER A 950 60.25 20.28 -2.08
N THR A 951 61.34 20.52 -1.36
CA THR A 951 61.76 21.80 -0.80
C THR A 951 62.02 22.86 -1.88
N ARG A 952 61.15 23.88 -1.97
CA ARG A 952 61.46 25.12 -2.71
C ARG A 952 62.07 26.17 -1.77
N ARG A 953 63.39 26.31 -1.88
CA ARG A 953 64.14 27.51 -1.46
C ARG A 953 63.57 28.75 -2.15
N SER A 954 63.28 29.80 -1.39
CA SER A 954 63.36 31.18 -1.90
C SER A 954 64.20 32.02 -0.93
N LYS A 955 65.26 32.62 -1.46
CA LYS A 955 66.14 33.60 -0.81
C LYS A 955 65.53 34.99 -0.97
N ARG A 956 65.47 35.76 0.13
CA ARG A 956 65.72 37.22 0.21
C ARG A 956 66.04 37.52 1.69
N SER A 957 67.33 37.51 2.08
CA SER A 957 68.20 38.69 2.31
C SER A 957 67.59 39.71 3.29
N LYS A 958 68.06 39.74 4.55
CA LYS A 958 69.09 40.67 5.12
C LYS A 958 68.56 42.12 5.20
N LEU A 959 68.61 42.90 6.29
CA LEU A 959 69.38 43.00 7.55
C LEU A 959 68.46 43.72 8.59
N SER A 960 68.60 43.63 9.92
CA SER A 960 69.72 43.95 10.84
C SER A 960 69.42 43.31 12.21
N ARG A 961 70.28 43.05 13.19
CA ARG A 961 71.60 43.53 13.62
C ARG A 961 72.03 42.60 14.78
N GLY A 962 73.31 42.28 14.93
CA GLY A 962 73.86 41.47 16.03
C GLY A 962 74.94 40.55 15.55
#